data_AF-A0AAF0J9S2-F1
#
_entry.id   AF-A0AAF0J9S2-F1
#
_cell.length_a   1.000
_cell.length_b   1.000
_cell.length_c   1.000
_cell.angle_alpha   90.00
_cell.angle_beta   90.00
_cell.angle_gamma   90.00
#
_symmetry.space_group_name_H-M   'P 1'
#
loop_
_entity.id
_entity.type
_entity.pdbx_description
1 polymer ?
#
loop_
_entity_poly.entity_id
_entity_poly.type
_entity_poly.pdbx_seq_one_letter_code
_entity_poly.pdbx_strand_id
1 'polypeptide(L)'
;MDRPERTRGALRVLLATPHDAATTAAAFRTLSGMYDDAPRELKGVRAHVRRDIQAEANRSTHAFCAALAGVDAALAQVCAETHHAAERCDAVLATMDRAQSSSAAVLEHAAALDKQITTARLHEDLAARLVARLVLTPDEETTLDGDVSLAYFAAMDRLQNILDESLLLIDSTSDAAPGAIPDEARATHDVRARASARLDAAYRRVAHFASAAMRRLPLEGAESSALLREALARLAHREDLFRGALAAFAETRAASLPDAFVRALTVGGGPPSYLPRPIEMHAHDAARYVADILAWVHQLLANERELVATLLLRLAPPSSAPGTPRLGHRRRIGERHGGLDFSVDLGGAGPLLRPGQATLDGPVLDALVRSVLDRNVAGCCRPMKTRILQTLKAQTDAVVVLRLYFLLRFYASTMQQTIGARAALSKTLAELMQVGEDAFLHALQQLYDEHLGTLHGPGREALAAVHAAARLVHSVLAECAQAREADVGTGDVRALEQHVLAHFVDPVVARVMALGAQPPEAPAQDGWGRYLRWGAAPNAPQHVCDSHEWHADVFYVNALVPLWQSLQPFEAEVNERCAAIRGHVTSALERLCDRHYTALVNDAGLGALHDGKTPPSEALHAFLALPNLLIAPERLAPLHATLPTAVHKAALVRIAQAYANAYSGSGPAPDEVQIVLDAQAAAHEPPRALLDGALSTRKSM
;
A
#
# COMPACT_ATOMS: atom_id res chain seq x y z
N MET A 1 49.37 -168.47 69.28
CA MET A 1 50.14 -167.35 68.72
C MET A 1 49.49 -166.91 67.42
N ASP A 2 49.35 -165.60 67.27
CA ASP A 2 48.93 -164.78 66.11
C ASP A 2 47.70 -165.18 65.28
N ARG A 3 46.56 -164.53 65.60
CA ARG A 3 45.51 -164.16 64.63
C ARG A 3 44.41 -163.15 65.08
N PRO A 4 44.51 -162.34 66.17
CA PRO A 4 43.40 -161.47 66.57
C PRO A 4 43.31 -160.10 65.85
N GLU A 5 44.25 -159.70 64.98
CA GLU A 5 44.24 -158.32 64.43
C GLU A 5 43.48 -158.11 63.11
N ARG A 6 43.24 -159.17 62.31
CA ARG A 6 42.63 -159.00 60.96
C ARG A 6 41.11 -158.85 60.96
N THR A 7 40.41 -159.33 61.99
CA THR A 7 38.94 -159.25 62.07
C THR A 7 38.43 -157.85 62.44
N ARG A 8 39.26 -157.02 63.09
CA ARG A 8 38.92 -155.64 63.48
C ARG A 8 38.88 -154.66 62.30
N GLY A 9 39.68 -154.90 61.27
CA GLY A 9 39.75 -154.04 60.07
C GLY A 9 38.53 -154.18 59.15
N ALA A 10 38.06 -155.41 58.92
CA ALA A 10 36.93 -155.67 58.02
C ALA A 10 35.59 -155.12 58.55
N LEU A 11 35.37 -155.19 59.87
CA LEU A 11 34.17 -154.63 60.51
C LEU A 11 34.11 -153.10 60.48
N ARG A 12 35.27 -152.44 60.50
CA ARG A 12 35.36 -150.98 60.46
C ARG A 12 35.03 -150.40 59.07
N VAL A 13 35.30 -151.17 58.01
CA VAL A 13 34.98 -150.77 56.62
C VAL A 13 33.50 -151.03 56.30
N LEU A 14 32.89 -152.08 56.84
CA LEU A 14 31.48 -152.40 56.61
C LEU A 14 30.51 -151.44 57.35
N LEU A 15 30.97 -150.81 58.44
CA LEU A 15 30.23 -149.77 59.17
C LEU A 15 30.37 -148.36 58.55
N ALA A 16 31.16 -148.20 57.49
CA ALA A 16 31.44 -146.90 56.85
C ALA A 16 30.53 -146.58 55.64
N THR A 17 29.66 -147.49 55.22
CA THR A 17 28.69 -147.23 54.13
C THR A 17 27.34 -146.78 54.68
N PRO A 18 26.70 -145.75 54.09
CA PRO A 18 25.52 -145.11 54.66
C PRO A 18 24.31 -146.01 54.41
N HIS A 19 23.75 -146.61 55.46
CA HIS A 19 22.51 -147.37 55.38
C HIS A 19 21.45 -146.87 56.34
N ASP A 20 20.26 -146.73 55.75
CA ASP A 20 19.08 -146.05 56.23
C ASP A 20 18.66 -146.53 57.62
N ALA A 21 18.39 -145.57 58.52
CA ALA A 21 18.25 -145.81 59.97
C ALA A 21 17.12 -146.80 60.32
N ALA A 22 16.14 -146.95 59.43
CA ALA A 22 15.04 -147.90 59.61
C ALA A 22 15.44 -149.36 59.30
N THR A 23 16.31 -149.59 58.32
CA THR A 23 16.69 -150.94 57.87
C THR A 23 17.72 -151.61 58.79
N THR A 24 18.65 -150.82 59.34
CA THR A 24 19.64 -151.29 60.33
C THR A 24 19.02 -151.65 61.68
N ALA A 25 17.96 -150.94 62.09
CA ALA A 25 17.23 -151.26 63.32
C ALA A 25 16.45 -152.58 63.24
N ALA A 26 15.96 -152.95 62.05
CA ALA A 26 15.27 -154.23 61.83
C ALA A 26 16.25 -155.42 61.88
N ALA A 27 17.39 -155.33 61.21
CA ALA A 27 18.43 -156.37 61.21
C ALA A 27 19.01 -156.65 62.61
N PHE A 28 19.08 -155.62 63.47
CA PHE A 28 19.59 -155.75 64.83
C PHE A 28 18.64 -156.49 65.79
N ARG A 29 17.32 -156.44 65.57
CA ARG A 29 16.38 -157.25 66.33
C ARG A 29 16.55 -158.74 66.02
N THR A 30 16.83 -159.08 64.76
CA THR A 30 17.05 -160.46 64.32
C THR A 30 18.38 -161.02 64.84
N LEU A 31 19.45 -160.22 64.84
CA LEU A 31 20.74 -160.62 65.42
C LEU A 31 20.71 -160.76 66.95
N SER A 32 19.83 -160.02 67.62
CA SER A 32 19.69 -160.06 69.09
C SER A 32 18.99 -161.31 69.63
N GLY A 33 18.44 -162.18 68.78
CA GLY A 33 17.81 -163.44 69.20
C GLY A 33 18.67 -164.69 69.00
N MET A 34 19.82 -164.61 68.32
CA MET A 34 20.57 -165.79 67.88
C MET A 34 21.76 -166.19 68.76
N TYR A 35 22.19 -165.36 69.72
CA TYR A 35 23.39 -165.65 70.52
C TYR A 35 23.16 -165.23 71.98
N ASP A 36 22.59 -166.15 72.77
CA ASP A 36 22.20 -165.94 74.16
C ASP A 36 23.25 -166.34 75.21
N ASP A 37 24.43 -166.87 74.85
CA ASP A 37 25.43 -167.23 75.86
C ASP A 37 26.90 -166.86 75.52
N ALA A 38 27.44 -165.97 76.39
CA ALA A 38 28.83 -165.56 76.65
C ALA A 38 29.56 -164.60 75.65
N PRO A 39 30.60 -163.86 76.09
CA PRO A 39 30.80 -163.14 77.35
C PRO A 39 31.19 -161.64 77.20
N ARG A 40 30.72 -160.82 78.16
CA ARG A 40 31.17 -159.53 78.75
C ARG A 40 31.83 -158.36 77.96
N GLU A 41 32.25 -158.44 76.69
CA GLU A 41 32.93 -157.29 76.02
C GLU A 41 32.06 -156.37 75.14
N LEU A 42 30.77 -156.65 74.95
CA LEU A 42 29.93 -155.96 73.95
C LEU A 42 29.05 -154.79 74.45
N LYS A 43 29.17 -154.35 75.72
CA LYS A 43 28.39 -153.19 76.23
C LYS A 43 28.89 -151.82 75.72
N GLY A 44 30.14 -151.70 75.27
CA GLY A 44 30.75 -150.42 74.88
C GLY A 44 30.28 -149.84 73.53
N VAL A 45 29.84 -150.69 72.61
CA VAL A 45 29.54 -150.30 71.22
C VAL A 45 28.25 -149.49 71.09
N ARG A 46 27.23 -149.76 71.92
CA ARG A 46 25.95 -149.01 71.92
C ARG A 46 26.09 -147.54 72.35
N ALA A 47 26.97 -147.25 73.31
CA ALA A 47 27.15 -145.89 73.84
C ALA A 47 27.94 -144.99 72.88
N HIS A 48 28.94 -145.54 72.19
CA HIS A 48 29.78 -144.78 71.25
C HIS A 48 28.99 -144.40 69.99
N VAL A 49 28.22 -145.32 69.41
CA VAL A 49 27.43 -145.03 68.19
C VAL A 49 26.34 -143.98 68.45
N ARG A 50 25.69 -143.98 69.63
CA ARG A 50 24.70 -142.95 69.98
C ARG A 50 25.35 -141.57 70.17
N ARG A 51 26.57 -141.52 70.72
CA ARG A 51 27.34 -140.28 70.89
C ARG A 51 27.79 -139.70 69.55
N ASP A 52 28.21 -140.56 68.61
CA ASP A 52 28.67 -140.13 67.29
C ASP A 52 27.52 -139.62 66.42
N ILE A 53 26.34 -140.25 66.46
CA ILE A 53 25.13 -139.74 65.77
C ILE A 53 24.71 -138.38 66.34
N GLN A 54 24.75 -138.20 67.66
CA GLN A 54 24.42 -136.92 68.30
C GLN A 54 25.45 -135.83 67.97
N ALA A 55 26.74 -136.19 67.91
CA ALA A 55 27.81 -135.28 67.52
C ALA A 55 27.68 -134.83 66.06
N GLU A 56 27.28 -135.74 65.16
CA GLU A 56 27.05 -135.40 63.75
C GLU A 56 25.81 -134.53 63.55
N ALA A 57 24.71 -134.84 64.24
CA ALA A 57 23.52 -133.98 64.24
C ALA A 57 23.87 -132.57 64.74
N ASN A 58 24.56 -132.45 65.87
CA ASN A 58 25.00 -131.15 66.41
C ASN A 58 25.97 -130.41 65.48
N ARG A 59 26.87 -131.10 64.78
CA ARG A 59 27.74 -130.50 63.76
C ARG A 59 26.92 -129.92 62.61
N SER A 60 25.91 -130.65 62.12
CA SER A 60 25.04 -130.15 61.05
C SER A 60 24.23 -128.92 61.50
N THR A 61 23.73 -128.92 62.74
CA THR A 61 22.98 -127.77 63.29
C THR A 61 23.87 -126.56 63.48
N HIS A 62 25.10 -126.72 63.96
CA HIS A 62 26.06 -125.62 64.07
C HIS A 62 26.50 -125.07 62.71
N ALA A 63 26.68 -125.93 61.71
CA ALA A 63 26.95 -125.50 60.33
C ALA A 63 25.77 -124.70 59.74
N PHE A 64 24.54 -125.13 60.01
CA PHE A 64 23.34 -124.39 59.61
C PHE A 64 23.21 -123.03 60.31
N CYS A 65 23.45 -122.96 61.62
CA CYS A 65 23.46 -121.70 62.37
C CYS A 65 24.57 -120.75 61.91
N ALA A 66 25.75 -121.26 61.55
CA ALA A 66 26.84 -120.45 61.01
C ALA A 66 26.51 -119.90 59.61
N ALA A 67 25.88 -120.71 58.76
CA ALA A 67 25.37 -120.25 57.46
C ALA A 67 24.28 -119.18 57.62
N LEU A 68 23.35 -119.36 58.56
CA LEU A 68 22.32 -118.36 58.89
C LEU A 68 22.92 -117.06 59.44
N ALA A 69 23.95 -117.13 60.29
CA ALA A 69 24.65 -115.94 60.78
C ALA A 69 25.35 -115.17 59.64
N GLY A 70 25.89 -115.89 58.65
CA GLY A 70 26.43 -115.27 57.43
C GLY A 70 25.34 -114.57 56.59
N VAL A 71 24.15 -115.19 56.47
CA VAL A 71 23.00 -114.59 55.78
C VAL A 71 22.44 -113.40 56.55
N ASP A 72 22.39 -113.44 57.88
CA ASP A 72 21.92 -112.35 58.74
C ASP A 72 22.88 -111.15 58.68
N ALA A 73 24.19 -111.38 58.68
CA ALA A 73 25.19 -110.33 58.47
C ALA A 73 25.09 -109.71 57.06
N ALA A 74 24.85 -110.51 56.02
CA ALA A 74 24.62 -110.01 54.67
C ALA A 74 23.31 -109.22 54.55
N LEU A 75 22.23 -109.66 55.21
CA LEU A 75 20.97 -108.92 55.30
C LEU A 75 21.12 -107.60 56.06
N ALA A 76 21.87 -107.59 57.17
CA ALA A 76 22.17 -106.37 57.91
C ALA A 76 22.97 -105.37 57.06
N GLN A 77 23.92 -105.84 56.27
CA GLN A 77 24.69 -105.02 55.34
C GLN A 77 23.81 -104.44 54.22
N VAL A 78 22.93 -105.23 53.62
CA VAL A 78 21.97 -104.76 52.60
C VAL A 78 20.97 -103.77 53.20
N CYS A 79 20.49 -104.00 54.42
CA CYS A 79 19.66 -103.05 55.16
C CYS A 79 20.41 -101.73 55.42
N ALA A 80 21.68 -101.77 55.78
CA ALA A 80 22.50 -100.56 55.96
C ALA A 80 22.75 -99.82 54.64
N GLU A 81 23.06 -100.53 53.56
CA GLU A 81 23.28 -99.95 52.23
C GLU A 81 22.01 -99.35 51.64
N THR A 82 20.85 -99.98 51.82
CA THR A 82 19.55 -99.44 51.40
C THR A 82 19.14 -98.23 52.22
N HIS A 83 19.42 -98.20 53.53
CA HIS A 83 19.18 -97.02 54.36
C HIS A 83 20.07 -95.86 53.95
N HIS A 84 21.37 -96.11 53.75
CA HIS A 84 22.32 -95.11 53.26
C HIS A 84 21.98 -94.62 51.84
N ALA A 85 21.46 -95.51 50.96
CA ALA A 85 20.96 -95.11 49.65
C ALA A 85 19.70 -94.23 49.76
N ALA A 86 18.78 -94.54 50.69
CA ALA A 86 17.61 -93.71 50.96
C ALA A 86 18.01 -92.33 51.49
N GLU A 87 18.90 -92.26 52.49
CA GLU A 87 19.43 -90.99 53.02
C GLU A 87 20.12 -90.15 51.93
N ARG A 88 20.86 -90.79 51.02
CA ARG A 88 21.50 -90.11 49.88
C ARG A 88 20.47 -89.61 48.87
N CYS A 89 19.43 -90.38 48.58
CA CYS A 89 18.33 -89.93 47.70
C CYS A 89 17.59 -88.75 48.32
N ASP A 90 17.29 -88.79 49.62
CA ASP A 90 16.65 -87.68 50.34
C ASP A 90 17.55 -86.44 50.36
N ALA A 91 18.86 -86.61 50.56
CA ALA A 91 19.83 -85.52 50.47
C ALA A 91 19.90 -84.92 49.06
N VAL A 92 19.86 -85.76 48.01
CA VAL A 92 19.84 -85.30 46.61
C VAL A 92 18.54 -84.57 46.28
N LEU A 93 17.39 -85.08 46.69
CA LEU A 93 16.10 -84.40 46.54
C LEU A 93 16.11 -83.06 47.26
N ALA A 94 16.60 -83.01 48.51
CA ALA A 94 16.73 -81.77 49.26
C ALA A 94 17.73 -80.78 48.62
N THR A 95 18.78 -81.26 47.93
CA THR A 95 19.65 -80.37 47.13
C THR A 95 18.98 -79.89 45.85
N MET A 96 18.20 -80.74 45.17
CA MET A 96 17.44 -80.36 43.98
C MET A 96 16.36 -79.34 44.30
N ASP A 97 15.60 -79.51 45.38
CA ASP A 97 14.58 -78.57 45.81
C ASP A 97 15.18 -77.20 46.18
N ARG A 98 16.34 -77.21 46.86
CA ARG A 98 17.09 -75.97 47.15
C ARG A 98 17.61 -75.32 45.87
N ALA A 99 18.17 -76.09 44.94
CA ALA A 99 18.65 -75.57 43.66
C ALA A 99 17.50 -75.04 42.79
N GLN A 100 16.35 -75.71 42.77
CA GLN A 100 15.16 -75.31 42.04
C GLN A 100 14.56 -74.03 42.63
N SER A 101 14.43 -73.96 43.96
CA SER A 101 13.96 -72.75 44.65
C SER A 101 14.90 -71.57 44.42
N SER A 102 16.22 -71.80 44.49
CA SER A 102 17.22 -70.77 44.20
C SER A 102 17.19 -70.34 42.73
N SER A 103 17.04 -71.28 41.79
CA SER A 103 16.95 -70.97 40.36
C SER A 103 15.66 -70.22 40.02
N ALA A 104 14.54 -70.57 40.66
CA ALA A 104 13.28 -69.86 40.50
C ALA A 104 13.39 -68.40 40.95
N ALA A 105 14.00 -68.16 42.11
CA ALA A 105 14.25 -66.80 42.61
C ALA A 105 15.16 -65.99 41.67
N VAL A 106 16.22 -66.62 41.11
CA VAL A 106 17.10 -65.97 40.13
C VAL A 106 16.37 -65.67 38.82
N LEU A 107 15.53 -66.57 38.32
CA LEU A 107 14.74 -66.36 37.10
C LEU A 107 13.68 -65.27 37.27
N GLU A 108 13.02 -65.21 38.43
CA GLU A 108 12.09 -64.13 38.76
C GLU A 108 12.81 -62.78 38.81
N HIS A 109 14.00 -62.73 39.43
CA HIS A 109 14.82 -61.53 39.45
C HIS A 109 15.32 -61.13 38.05
N ALA A 110 15.69 -62.11 37.22
CA ALA A 110 16.08 -61.87 35.82
C ALA A 110 14.92 -61.33 34.98
N ALA A 111 13.70 -61.87 35.15
CA ALA A 111 12.51 -61.38 34.48
C ALA A 111 12.12 -59.96 34.94
N ALA A 112 12.27 -59.66 36.23
CA ALA A 112 12.06 -58.32 36.77
C ALA A 112 13.09 -57.33 36.21
N LEU A 113 14.37 -57.72 36.13
CA LEU A 113 15.44 -56.92 35.51
C LEU A 113 15.19 -56.68 34.02
N ASP A 114 14.76 -57.69 33.26
CA ASP A 114 14.45 -57.54 31.83
C ASP A 114 13.29 -56.57 31.61
N LYS A 115 12.25 -56.64 32.45
CA LYS A 115 11.16 -55.66 32.46
C LYS A 115 11.68 -54.25 32.78
N GLN A 116 12.59 -54.10 33.75
CA GLN A 116 13.20 -52.80 34.05
C GLN A 116 14.05 -52.27 32.89
N ILE A 117 14.88 -53.11 32.26
CA ILE A 117 15.72 -52.74 31.11
C ILE A 117 14.85 -52.30 29.93
N THR A 118 13.77 -53.03 29.62
CA THR A 118 12.85 -52.66 28.53
C THR A 118 12.14 -51.35 28.81
N THR A 119 11.68 -51.11 30.05
CA THR A 119 11.11 -49.81 30.43
C THR A 119 12.13 -48.67 30.38
N ALA A 120 13.37 -48.91 30.81
CA ALA A 120 14.43 -47.92 30.77
C ALA A 120 14.82 -47.54 29.33
N ARG A 121 14.91 -48.53 28.42
CA ARG A 121 15.15 -48.29 26.98
C ARG A 121 14.02 -47.49 26.34
N LEU A 122 12.76 -47.80 26.68
CA LEU A 122 11.63 -47.02 26.20
C LEU A 122 11.71 -45.57 26.70
N HIS A 123 12.06 -45.34 27.97
CA HIS A 123 12.25 -44.00 28.52
C HIS A 123 13.43 -43.27 27.86
N GLU A 124 14.53 -43.96 27.56
CA GLU A 124 15.68 -43.40 26.84
C GLU A 124 15.29 -42.98 25.41
N ASP A 125 14.59 -43.83 24.67
CA ASP A 125 14.10 -43.53 23.31
C ASP A 125 13.12 -42.36 23.30
N LEU A 126 12.21 -42.30 24.28
CA LEU A 126 11.26 -41.20 24.45
C LEU A 126 11.98 -39.90 24.79
N ALA A 127 12.93 -39.93 25.73
CA ALA A 127 13.73 -38.77 26.11
C ALA A 127 14.55 -38.24 24.92
N ALA A 128 15.19 -39.12 24.14
CA ALA A 128 15.95 -38.74 22.95
C ALA A 128 15.06 -38.06 21.91
N ARG A 129 13.86 -38.59 21.66
CA ARG A 129 12.88 -37.96 20.75
C ARG A 129 12.37 -36.62 21.27
N LEU A 130 12.10 -36.50 22.57
CA LEU A 130 11.67 -35.25 23.19
C LEU A 130 12.74 -34.18 23.11
N VAL A 131 14.01 -34.51 23.40
CA VAL A 131 15.13 -33.57 23.29
C VAL A 131 15.32 -33.14 21.85
N ALA A 132 15.30 -34.06 20.88
CA ALA A 132 15.43 -33.72 19.47
C ALA A 132 14.29 -32.81 18.96
N ARG A 133 13.10 -32.88 19.56
CA ARG A 133 11.94 -32.05 19.18
C ARG A 133 11.91 -30.70 19.88
N LEU A 134 12.24 -30.65 21.17
CA LEU A 134 12.05 -29.47 22.02
C LEU A 134 13.33 -28.64 22.21
N VAL A 135 14.50 -29.15 21.80
CA VAL A 135 15.78 -28.46 21.94
C VAL A 135 16.34 -28.17 20.55
N LEU A 136 16.93 -26.99 20.39
CA LEU A 136 17.65 -26.59 19.18
C LEU A 136 18.94 -27.41 19.06
N THR A 137 19.29 -27.77 17.83
CA THR A 137 20.60 -28.34 17.55
C THR A 137 21.70 -27.27 17.72
N PRO A 138 22.93 -27.65 18.09
CA PRO A 138 24.03 -26.67 18.25
C PRO A 138 24.31 -25.88 16.96
N ASP A 139 24.08 -26.49 15.80
CA ASP A 139 24.22 -25.82 14.49
C ASP A 139 23.15 -24.73 14.28
N GLU A 140 21.91 -24.97 14.72
CA GLU A 140 20.85 -23.96 14.69
C GLU A 140 21.12 -22.82 15.68
N GLU A 141 21.70 -23.11 16.85
CA GLU A 141 22.10 -22.08 17.82
C GLU A 141 23.20 -21.17 17.26
N THR A 142 24.25 -21.75 16.66
CA THR A 142 25.32 -20.95 16.03
C THR A 142 24.78 -20.13 14.84
N THR A 143 23.80 -20.65 14.11
CA THR A 143 23.13 -19.92 13.02
C THR A 143 22.35 -18.72 13.54
N LEU A 144 21.67 -18.85 14.69
CA LEU A 144 20.93 -17.76 15.35
C LEU A 144 21.85 -16.68 15.93
N ASP A 145 23.09 -17.04 16.26
CA ASP A 145 24.11 -16.09 16.72
C ASP A 145 24.85 -15.36 15.57
N GLY A 146 24.74 -15.88 14.34
CA GLY A 146 25.33 -15.29 13.14
C GLY A 146 24.50 -14.18 12.47
N ASP A 147 24.81 -13.95 11.20
CA ASP A 147 24.16 -12.96 10.33
C ASP A 147 22.80 -13.43 9.81
N VAL A 148 21.93 -12.47 9.47
CA VAL A 148 20.59 -12.74 8.93
C VAL A 148 20.69 -13.36 7.54
N SER A 149 20.29 -14.63 7.43
CA SER A 149 20.32 -15.44 6.20
C SER A 149 19.03 -16.25 6.05
N LEU A 150 18.87 -17.00 4.95
CA LEU A 150 17.72 -17.92 4.81
C LEU A 150 17.75 -19.02 5.87
N ALA A 151 18.94 -19.49 6.27
CA ALA A 151 19.10 -20.47 7.34
C ALA A 151 18.70 -19.89 8.70
N TYR A 152 18.98 -18.60 8.93
CA TYR A 152 18.51 -17.87 10.12
C TYR A 152 16.98 -17.88 10.23
N PHE A 153 16.28 -17.64 9.11
CA PHE A 153 14.82 -17.69 9.06
C PHE A 153 14.28 -19.09 9.31
N ALA A 154 14.92 -20.13 8.78
CA ALA A 154 14.54 -21.52 9.07
C ALA A 154 14.71 -21.87 10.55
N ALA A 155 15.78 -21.40 11.20
CA ALA A 155 16.00 -21.57 12.63
C ALA A 155 14.94 -20.81 13.48
N MET A 156 14.47 -19.65 13.02
CA MET A 156 13.32 -18.96 13.64
C MET A 156 12.02 -19.76 13.50
N ASP A 157 11.76 -20.35 12.33
CA ASP A 157 10.58 -21.21 12.12
C ASP A 157 10.65 -22.45 13.02
N ARG A 158 11.86 -23.00 13.20
CA ARG A 158 12.11 -24.09 14.16
C ARG A 158 11.80 -23.66 15.60
N LEU A 159 12.22 -22.47 16.02
CA LEU A 159 11.88 -21.90 17.33
C LEU A 159 10.37 -21.76 17.52
N GLN A 160 9.64 -21.29 16.50
CA GLN A 160 8.18 -21.18 16.56
C GLN A 160 7.52 -22.57 16.68
N ASN A 161 7.98 -23.56 15.93
CA ASN A 161 7.50 -24.93 16.03
C ASN A 161 7.75 -25.53 17.43
N ILE A 162 8.92 -25.26 18.04
CA ILE A 162 9.21 -25.67 19.42
C ILE A 162 8.22 -25.04 20.40
N LEU A 163 7.90 -23.75 20.21
CA LEU A 163 6.89 -23.08 21.04
C LEU A 163 5.51 -23.73 20.87
N ASP A 164 5.08 -24.03 19.65
CA ASP A 164 3.76 -24.63 19.41
C ASP A 164 3.69 -26.07 19.94
N GLU A 165 4.74 -26.88 19.74
CA GLU A 165 4.84 -28.24 20.29
C GLU A 165 4.88 -28.25 21.84
N SER A 166 5.60 -27.29 22.45
CA SER A 166 5.65 -27.16 23.90
C SER A 166 4.28 -26.80 24.52
N LEU A 167 3.44 -26.04 23.81
CA LEU A 167 2.08 -25.73 24.25
C LEU A 167 1.20 -26.98 24.24
N LEU A 168 1.25 -27.77 23.17
CA LEU A 168 0.48 -29.01 23.07
C LEU A 168 0.83 -29.99 24.19
N LEU A 169 2.11 -30.07 24.55
CA LEU A 169 2.58 -30.88 25.68
C LEU A 169 2.05 -30.34 27.02
N ILE A 170 2.11 -29.02 27.25
CA ILE A 170 1.60 -28.41 28.48
C ILE A 170 0.08 -28.64 28.60
N ASP A 171 -0.68 -28.40 27.54
CA ASP A 171 -2.14 -28.61 27.50
C ASP A 171 -2.52 -30.09 27.71
N SER A 172 -1.67 -31.03 27.27
CA SER A 172 -1.87 -32.46 27.53
C SER A 172 -1.59 -32.87 28.98
N THR A 173 -0.79 -32.09 29.71
CA THR A 173 -0.42 -32.34 31.11
C THR A 173 -1.26 -31.54 32.12
N SER A 174 -2.10 -30.61 31.65
CA SER A 174 -2.80 -29.63 32.48
C SER A 174 -4.15 -30.10 33.06
N ASP A 175 -4.37 -31.40 33.23
CA ASP A 175 -5.50 -31.93 34.04
C ASP A 175 -5.37 -31.62 35.54
N ALA A 176 -4.30 -30.91 35.95
CA ALA A 176 -4.04 -30.48 37.32
C ALA A 176 -4.69 -29.12 37.66
N ALA A 177 -5.07 -28.97 38.94
CA ALA A 177 -5.81 -27.84 39.50
C ALA A 177 -5.23 -26.45 39.14
N PRO A 178 -6.07 -25.39 39.04
CA PRO A 178 -5.63 -24.08 38.58
C PRO A 178 -4.63 -23.46 39.57
N GLY A 179 -3.41 -23.18 39.11
CA GLY A 179 -2.44 -22.34 39.82
C GLY A 179 -1.17 -23.02 40.32
N ALA A 180 -1.05 -24.35 40.24
CA ALA A 180 0.20 -25.08 40.52
C ALA A 180 0.76 -25.65 39.22
N ILE A 181 1.95 -25.19 38.79
CA ILE A 181 2.68 -25.82 37.69
C ILE A 181 3.16 -27.18 38.22
N PRO A 182 2.72 -28.32 37.66
CA PRO A 182 3.23 -29.63 38.06
C PRO A 182 4.75 -29.68 37.89
N ASP A 183 5.49 -30.33 38.79
CA ASP A 183 6.95 -30.47 38.66
C ASP A 183 7.36 -31.10 37.31
N GLU A 184 6.48 -31.94 36.75
CA GLU A 184 6.59 -32.58 35.43
C GLU A 184 6.53 -31.58 34.25
N ALA A 185 5.79 -30.47 34.39
CA ALA A 185 5.64 -29.45 33.36
C ALA A 185 6.70 -28.33 33.45
N ARG A 186 7.47 -28.28 34.53
CA ARG A 186 8.44 -27.20 34.79
C ARG A 186 9.57 -27.15 33.76
N ALA A 187 10.12 -28.30 33.37
CA ALA A 187 11.16 -28.37 32.34
C ALA A 187 10.66 -27.87 30.97
N THR A 188 9.42 -28.23 30.59
CA THR A 188 8.77 -27.77 29.36
C THR A 188 8.52 -26.27 29.39
N HIS A 189 8.06 -25.74 30.53
CA HIS A 189 7.88 -24.31 30.73
C HIS A 189 9.22 -23.53 30.62
N ASP A 190 10.32 -24.07 31.18
CA ASP A 190 11.65 -23.45 31.10
C ASP A 190 12.24 -23.49 29.69
N VAL A 191 12.02 -24.58 28.95
CA VAL A 191 12.39 -24.67 27.52
C VAL A 191 11.59 -23.65 26.71
N ARG A 192 10.28 -23.56 26.93
CA ARG A 192 9.41 -22.59 26.27
C ARG A 192 9.83 -21.15 26.55
N ALA A 193 10.12 -20.80 27.80
CA ALA A 193 10.58 -19.47 28.18
C ALA A 193 11.91 -19.11 27.48
N ARG A 194 12.86 -20.05 27.43
CA ARG A 194 14.15 -19.86 26.72
C ARG A 194 13.95 -19.71 25.21
N ALA A 195 13.10 -20.54 24.60
CA ALA A 195 12.78 -20.46 23.18
C ALA A 195 12.12 -19.12 22.82
N SER A 196 11.17 -18.65 23.64
CA SER A 196 10.51 -17.36 23.45
C SER A 196 11.51 -16.20 23.57
N ALA A 197 12.37 -16.21 24.59
CA ALA A 197 13.39 -15.17 24.77
C ALA A 197 14.39 -15.11 23.59
N ARG A 198 14.80 -16.27 23.06
CA ARG A 198 15.65 -16.36 21.86
C ARG A 198 14.92 -15.87 20.62
N LEU A 199 13.65 -16.22 20.44
CA LEU A 199 12.84 -15.76 19.32
C LEU A 199 12.67 -14.22 19.36
N ASP A 200 12.44 -13.64 20.54
CA ASP A 200 12.36 -12.18 20.70
C ASP A 200 13.70 -11.48 20.41
N ALA A 201 14.83 -12.09 20.79
CA ALA A 201 16.15 -11.59 20.42
C ALA A 201 16.37 -11.68 18.90
N ALA A 202 15.91 -12.75 18.27
CA ALA A 202 16.00 -12.94 16.83
C ALA A 202 15.19 -11.89 16.06
N TYR A 203 13.94 -11.64 16.46
CA TYR A 203 13.11 -10.59 15.86
C TYR A 203 13.75 -9.20 15.99
N ARG A 204 14.34 -8.87 17.16
CA ARG A 204 15.08 -7.61 17.34
C ARG A 204 16.27 -7.49 16.40
N ARG A 205 17.01 -8.58 16.18
CA ARG A 205 18.14 -8.62 15.24
C ARG A 205 17.68 -8.46 13.78
N VAL A 206 16.60 -9.15 13.38
CA VAL A 206 15.98 -8.98 12.06
C VAL A 206 15.50 -7.54 11.85
N ALA A 207 14.90 -6.92 12.86
CA ALA A 207 14.49 -5.51 12.81
C ALA A 207 15.69 -4.56 12.64
N HIS A 208 16.79 -4.82 13.34
CA HIS A 208 18.03 -4.06 13.19
C HIS A 208 18.62 -4.21 11.78
N PHE A 209 18.71 -5.44 11.26
CA PHE A 209 19.15 -5.73 9.90
C PHE A 209 18.26 -5.04 8.86
N ALA A 210 16.93 -5.18 8.97
CA ALA A 210 15.98 -4.57 8.04
C ALA A 210 16.12 -3.04 8.05
N SER A 211 16.20 -2.42 9.23
CA SER A 211 16.40 -0.97 9.36
C SER A 211 17.74 -0.53 8.78
N ALA A 212 18.84 -1.25 9.04
CA ALA A 212 20.15 -0.94 8.48
C ALA A 212 20.20 -1.08 6.95
N ALA A 213 19.60 -2.13 6.40
CA ALA A 213 19.50 -2.36 4.97
C ALA A 213 18.65 -1.28 4.28
N MET A 214 17.51 -0.92 4.87
CA MET A 214 16.63 0.13 4.32
C MET A 214 17.31 1.50 4.31
N ARG A 215 18.11 1.82 5.35
CA ARG A 215 18.89 3.07 5.40
C ARG A 215 19.97 3.18 4.32
N ARG A 216 20.43 2.04 3.79
CA ARG A 216 21.47 1.96 2.75
C ARG A 216 20.91 1.88 1.33
N LEU A 217 19.59 1.84 1.15
CA LEU A 217 18.98 1.76 -0.18
C LEU A 217 19.33 3.00 -1.00
N PRO A 218 19.88 2.84 -2.23
CA PRO A 218 20.15 3.97 -3.10
C PRO A 218 18.84 4.68 -3.50
N LEU A 219 18.96 5.95 -3.89
CA LEU A 219 17.83 6.79 -4.31
C LEU A 219 17.29 6.38 -5.70
N GLU A 220 18.14 5.84 -6.57
CA GLU A 220 17.79 5.41 -7.94
C GLU A 220 18.16 3.93 -8.15
N GLY A 221 17.31 3.19 -8.87
CA GLY A 221 17.64 1.85 -9.38
C GLY A 221 17.74 0.72 -8.35
N ALA A 222 17.13 0.84 -7.17
CA ALA A 222 17.28 -0.15 -6.11
C ALA A 222 16.49 -1.44 -6.39
N GLU A 223 17.17 -2.51 -6.78
CA GLU A 223 16.64 -3.87 -6.67
C GLU A 223 16.59 -4.25 -5.18
N SER A 224 15.38 -4.35 -4.62
CA SER A 224 15.21 -4.74 -3.21
C SER A 224 15.60 -6.22 -3.01
N SER A 225 16.58 -6.46 -2.14
CA SER A 225 17.07 -7.81 -1.86
C SER A 225 15.94 -8.72 -1.39
N ALA A 226 15.91 -9.96 -1.89
CA ALA A 226 14.90 -10.94 -1.50
C ALA A 226 14.90 -11.20 0.02
N LEU A 227 16.10 -11.13 0.65
CA LEU A 227 16.29 -11.25 2.09
C LEU A 227 15.60 -10.12 2.87
N LEU A 228 15.69 -8.87 2.40
CA LEU A 228 15.03 -7.73 3.05
C LEU A 228 13.50 -7.85 2.95
N ARG A 229 12.98 -8.27 1.80
CA ARG A 229 11.53 -8.48 1.61
C ARG A 229 11.00 -9.58 2.53
N GLU A 230 11.74 -10.66 2.69
CA GLU A 230 11.39 -11.74 3.62
C GLU A 230 11.47 -11.29 5.09
N ALA A 231 12.52 -10.54 5.46
CA ALA A 231 12.66 -9.95 6.80
C ALA A 231 11.46 -9.05 7.15
N LEU A 232 11.05 -8.16 6.23
CA LEU A 232 9.89 -7.28 6.41
C LEU A 232 8.58 -8.05 6.51
N ALA A 233 8.41 -9.11 5.71
CA ALA A 233 7.21 -9.95 5.77
C ALA A 233 7.06 -10.65 7.13
N ARG A 234 8.17 -11.15 7.69
CA ARG A 234 8.20 -11.77 9.02
C ARG A 234 7.97 -10.75 10.12
N LEU A 235 8.57 -9.57 10.02
CA LEU A 235 8.37 -8.48 10.97
C LEU A 235 6.93 -7.96 11.00
N ALA A 236 6.15 -8.10 9.92
CA ALA A 236 4.77 -7.62 9.89
C ALA A 236 3.88 -8.22 11.00
N HIS A 237 4.18 -9.44 11.48
CA HIS A 237 3.50 -10.08 12.60
C HIS A 237 3.87 -9.45 13.97
N ARG A 238 4.97 -8.68 14.03
CA ARG A 238 5.46 -7.92 15.19
C ARG A 238 5.45 -6.43 14.85
N GLU A 239 4.26 -5.86 14.90
CA GLU A 239 3.95 -4.54 14.36
C GLU A 239 4.84 -3.41 14.89
N ASP A 240 5.23 -3.43 16.16
CA ASP A 240 6.06 -2.39 16.76
C ASP A 240 7.44 -2.30 16.08
N LEU A 241 8.05 -3.46 15.83
CA LEU A 241 9.34 -3.56 15.16
C LEU A 241 9.23 -3.23 13.67
N PHE A 242 8.14 -3.65 13.03
CA PHE A 242 7.86 -3.36 11.62
C PHE A 242 7.63 -1.86 11.37
N ARG A 243 6.75 -1.23 12.16
CA ARG A 243 6.50 0.22 12.13
C ARG A 243 7.77 1.00 12.41
N GLY A 244 8.55 0.59 13.41
CA GLY A 244 9.85 1.21 13.72
C GLY A 244 10.83 1.14 12.55
N ALA A 245 10.90 0.01 11.85
CA ALA A 245 11.78 -0.16 10.70
C ALA A 245 11.35 0.73 9.51
N LEU A 246 10.04 0.79 9.21
CA LEU A 246 9.49 1.68 8.18
C LEU A 246 9.66 3.18 8.53
N ALA A 247 9.52 3.53 9.81
CA ALA A 247 9.77 4.89 10.28
C ALA A 247 11.24 5.29 10.09
N ALA A 248 12.19 4.41 10.45
CA ALA A 248 13.62 4.66 10.25
C ALA A 248 14.00 4.80 8.77
N PHE A 249 13.38 4.00 7.89
CA PHE A 249 13.49 4.17 6.44
C PHE A 249 12.99 5.56 6.01
N ALA A 250 11.80 5.94 6.46
CA ALA A 250 11.19 7.19 6.07
C ALA A 250 11.96 8.42 6.55
N GLU A 251 12.49 8.38 7.78
CA GLU A 251 13.35 9.43 8.33
C GLU A 251 14.64 9.60 7.52
N THR A 252 15.25 8.49 7.10
CA THR A 252 16.50 8.52 6.32
C THR A 252 16.25 9.06 4.90
N ARG A 253 15.09 8.72 4.31
CA ARG A 253 14.65 9.32 3.05
C ARG A 253 14.34 10.80 3.21
N ALA A 254 13.60 11.20 4.23
CA ALA A 254 13.27 12.60 4.50
C ALA A 254 14.53 13.48 4.71
N ALA A 255 15.63 12.91 5.22
CA ALA A 255 16.90 13.60 5.37
C ALA A 255 17.72 13.71 4.06
N SER A 256 17.60 12.73 3.15
CA SER A 256 18.44 12.65 1.93
C SER A 256 17.78 13.25 0.67
N LEU A 257 16.46 13.20 0.60
CA LEU A 257 15.68 13.73 -0.53
C LEU A 257 15.81 15.25 -0.73
N PRO A 258 15.88 16.10 0.30
CA PRO A 258 16.12 17.53 0.13
C PRO A 258 17.46 17.83 -0.55
N ASP A 259 18.51 17.10 -0.19
CA ASP A 259 19.82 17.25 -0.85
C ASP A 259 19.78 16.76 -2.30
N ALA A 260 19.05 15.68 -2.56
CA ALA A 260 18.82 15.20 -3.94
C ALA A 260 18.04 16.24 -4.77
N PHE A 261 17.04 16.89 -4.17
CA PHE A 261 16.29 17.99 -4.80
C PHE A 261 17.21 19.17 -5.14
N VAL A 262 18.04 19.61 -4.18
CA VAL A 262 19.00 20.71 -4.41
C VAL A 262 20.03 20.33 -5.49
N ARG A 263 20.53 19.09 -5.50
CA ARG A 263 21.42 18.61 -6.56
C ARG A 263 20.74 18.61 -7.93
N ALA A 264 19.47 18.20 -8.01
CA ALA A 264 18.71 18.24 -9.26
C ALA A 264 18.51 19.68 -9.77
N LEU A 265 18.33 20.65 -8.86
CA LEU A 265 18.25 22.06 -9.19
C LEU A 265 19.58 22.61 -9.73
N THR A 266 20.68 22.36 -9.01
CA THR A 266 21.95 23.09 -9.18
C THR A 266 22.96 22.38 -10.09
N VAL A 267 23.02 21.06 -10.04
CA VAL A 267 24.05 20.25 -10.73
C VAL A 267 23.45 19.47 -11.89
N GLY A 268 22.21 19.00 -11.75
CA GLY A 268 21.58 18.09 -12.71
C GLY A 268 22.28 16.72 -12.76
N GLY A 269 22.05 15.98 -13.84
CA GLY A 269 22.70 14.70 -14.10
C GLY A 269 24.20 14.82 -14.34
N GLY A 270 25.03 14.24 -13.47
CA GLY A 270 26.48 14.17 -13.70
C GLY A 270 26.87 13.21 -14.83
N PRO A 271 27.90 13.48 -15.64
CA PRO A 271 28.45 12.50 -16.60
C PRO A 271 28.95 11.25 -15.87
N PRO A 272 28.68 10.01 -16.33
CA PRO A 272 28.21 9.60 -17.67
C PRO A 272 26.68 9.35 -17.75
N SER A 273 25.89 9.93 -16.85
CA SER A 273 24.45 9.70 -16.79
C SER A 273 23.69 10.56 -17.79
N TYR A 274 22.77 9.97 -18.57
CA TYR A 274 21.82 10.65 -19.46
C TYR A 274 20.70 11.40 -18.70
N LEU A 275 20.96 11.78 -17.46
CA LEU A 275 20.03 12.52 -16.61
C LEU A 275 19.90 13.99 -17.09
N PRO A 276 18.75 14.64 -16.85
CA PRO A 276 18.47 15.99 -17.33
C PRO A 276 19.44 17.04 -16.76
N ARG A 277 19.67 18.10 -17.54
CA ARG A 277 20.48 19.26 -17.14
C ARG A 277 19.92 19.93 -15.87
N PRO A 278 20.74 20.69 -15.10
CA PRO A 278 20.27 21.34 -13.88
C PRO A 278 19.06 22.24 -14.12
N ILE A 279 18.02 22.08 -13.30
CA ILE A 279 16.73 22.76 -13.48
C ILE A 279 16.89 24.30 -13.41
N GLU A 280 17.85 24.81 -12.62
CA GLU A 280 18.14 26.25 -12.51
C GLU A 280 18.50 26.91 -13.85
N MET A 281 18.94 26.15 -14.86
CA MET A 281 19.18 26.71 -16.20
C MET A 281 17.92 27.31 -16.84
N HIS A 282 16.74 26.81 -16.47
CA HIS A 282 15.45 27.27 -16.98
C HIS A 282 14.86 28.41 -16.14
N ALA A 283 15.57 28.94 -15.13
CA ALA A 283 15.04 29.99 -14.24
C ALA A 283 14.63 31.29 -14.95
N HIS A 284 15.06 31.51 -16.20
CA HIS A 284 14.62 32.62 -17.05
C HIS A 284 13.17 32.48 -17.54
N ASP A 285 12.67 31.25 -17.66
CA ASP A 285 11.28 30.93 -18.02
C ASP A 285 10.60 30.34 -16.78
N ALA A 286 9.80 31.16 -16.10
CA ALA A 286 9.17 30.79 -14.84
C ALA A 286 8.23 29.59 -14.98
N ALA A 287 7.46 29.52 -16.07
CA ALA A 287 6.51 28.45 -16.31
C ALA A 287 7.22 27.10 -16.48
N ARG A 288 8.30 27.09 -17.29
CA ARG A 288 9.12 25.89 -17.50
C ARG A 288 9.87 25.49 -16.23
N TYR A 289 10.45 26.44 -15.52
CA TYR A 289 11.20 26.18 -14.30
C TYR A 289 10.32 25.53 -13.21
N VAL A 290 9.12 26.08 -12.97
CA VAL A 290 8.17 25.48 -12.01
C VAL A 290 7.65 24.13 -12.53
N ALA A 291 7.45 23.97 -13.83
CA ALA A 291 7.04 22.70 -14.42
C ALA A 291 8.08 21.60 -14.21
N ASP A 292 9.36 21.91 -14.42
CA ASP A 292 10.47 20.98 -14.19
C ASP A 292 10.61 20.62 -12.69
N ILE A 293 10.44 21.59 -11.78
CA ILE A 293 10.40 21.33 -10.33
C ILE A 293 9.28 20.34 -9.98
N LEU A 294 8.06 20.60 -10.45
CA LEU A 294 6.89 19.77 -10.15
C LEU A 294 6.99 18.39 -10.82
N ALA A 295 7.54 18.32 -12.04
CA ALA A 295 7.80 17.08 -12.74
C ALA A 295 8.83 16.22 -11.99
N TRP A 296 9.90 16.83 -11.46
CA TRP A 296 10.89 16.11 -10.66
C TRP A 296 10.26 15.54 -9.38
N VAL A 297 9.44 16.32 -8.67
CA VAL A 297 8.73 15.84 -7.47
C VAL A 297 7.71 14.75 -7.83
N HIS A 298 7.01 14.88 -8.96
CA HIS A 298 6.09 13.85 -9.44
C HIS A 298 6.81 12.53 -9.75
N GLN A 299 7.95 12.60 -10.44
CA GLN A 299 8.76 11.44 -10.76
C GLN A 299 9.36 10.80 -9.51
N LEU A 300 9.85 11.61 -8.57
CA LEU A 300 10.32 11.14 -7.27
C LEU A 300 9.20 10.38 -6.54
N LEU A 301 7.99 10.94 -6.49
CA LEU A 301 6.85 10.32 -5.84
C LEU A 301 6.47 8.98 -6.49
N ALA A 302 6.55 8.89 -7.82
CA ALA A 302 6.34 7.64 -8.55
C ALA A 302 7.41 6.59 -8.21
N ASN A 303 8.69 6.98 -8.22
CA ASN A 303 9.82 6.10 -7.89
C ASN A 303 9.76 5.60 -6.45
N GLU A 304 9.49 6.48 -5.48
CA GLU A 304 9.37 6.13 -4.07
C GLU A 304 8.16 5.20 -3.84
N ARG A 305 7.03 5.45 -4.51
CA ARG A 305 5.86 4.57 -4.44
C ARG A 305 6.19 3.17 -4.94
N GLU A 306 6.90 3.07 -6.06
CA GLU A 306 7.34 1.80 -6.62
C GLU A 306 8.33 1.10 -5.67
N LEU A 307 9.31 1.81 -5.13
CA LEU A 307 10.25 1.27 -4.15
C LEU A 307 9.53 0.69 -2.93
N VAL A 308 8.65 1.45 -2.29
CA VAL A 308 7.89 0.97 -1.11
C VAL A 308 6.99 -0.19 -1.48
N ALA A 309 6.35 -0.16 -2.66
CA ALA A 309 5.55 -1.28 -3.15
C ALA A 309 6.40 -2.55 -3.35
N THR A 310 7.63 -2.44 -3.89
CA THR A 310 8.51 -3.60 -4.06
C THR A 310 8.98 -4.17 -2.72
N LEU A 311 9.26 -3.31 -1.73
CA LEU A 311 9.63 -3.73 -0.37
C LEU A 311 8.51 -4.52 0.31
N LEU A 312 7.26 -4.09 0.11
CA LEU A 312 6.07 -4.68 0.73
C LEU A 312 5.41 -5.77 -0.14
N LEU A 313 6.03 -6.15 -1.26
CA LEU A 313 5.44 -7.08 -2.23
C LEU A 313 5.03 -8.42 -1.63
N ARG A 314 5.80 -8.94 -0.66
CA ARG A 314 5.51 -10.22 0.03
C ARG A 314 4.27 -10.15 0.94
N LEU A 315 3.90 -8.95 1.38
CA LEU A 315 2.73 -8.71 2.23
C LEU A 315 1.47 -8.42 1.40
N ALA A 316 1.61 -8.25 0.09
CA ALA A 316 0.47 -8.01 -0.79
C ALA A 316 -0.36 -9.29 -0.99
N PRO A 317 -1.70 -9.19 -1.04
CA PRO A 317 -2.54 -10.33 -1.32
C PRO A 317 -2.28 -10.84 -2.76
N PRO A 318 -2.38 -12.16 -3.01
CA PRO A 318 -2.20 -12.72 -4.35
C PRO A 318 -3.22 -12.10 -5.32
N SER A 319 -2.73 -11.70 -6.50
CA SER A 319 -3.42 -10.92 -7.55
C SER A 319 -4.67 -11.60 -8.18
N SER A 320 -5.29 -12.59 -7.56
CA SER A 320 -6.38 -13.38 -8.16
C SER A 320 -7.79 -12.81 -7.99
N ALA A 321 -7.98 -11.70 -7.27
CA ALA A 321 -9.31 -11.08 -7.10
C ALA A 321 -9.59 -10.02 -8.17
N PRO A 322 -10.68 -10.13 -8.95
CA PRO A 322 -11.08 -9.09 -9.90
C PRO A 322 -11.53 -7.85 -9.11
N GLY A 323 -10.81 -6.74 -9.27
CA GLY A 323 -11.16 -5.44 -8.69
C GLY A 323 -10.22 -4.92 -7.60
N THR A 324 -9.25 -5.70 -7.12
CA THR A 324 -8.20 -5.16 -6.24
C THR A 324 -7.07 -4.55 -7.06
N PRO A 325 -6.72 -3.28 -6.83
CA PRO A 325 -5.65 -2.63 -7.56
C PRO A 325 -4.32 -3.32 -7.27
N ARG A 326 -3.62 -3.76 -8.31
CA ARG A 326 -2.29 -4.34 -8.20
C ARG A 326 -1.33 -3.33 -7.57
N LEU A 327 -0.59 -3.75 -6.54
CA LEU A 327 0.50 -2.98 -5.97
C LEU A 327 1.54 -2.71 -7.07
N GLY A 328 1.73 -1.44 -7.44
CA GLY A 328 2.64 -1.03 -8.53
C GLY A 328 2.00 -0.86 -9.93
N HIS A 329 0.70 -1.10 -10.13
CA HIS A 329 0.07 -0.78 -11.41
C HIS A 329 -0.20 0.73 -11.51
N ARG A 330 0.37 1.37 -12.56
CA ARG A 330 0.03 2.73 -13.00
C ARG A 330 -1.45 2.73 -13.35
N ARG A 331 -2.31 3.23 -12.44
CA ARG A 331 -3.75 3.32 -12.69
C ARG A 331 -4.00 4.34 -13.81
N ARG A 332 -5.07 4.12 -14.58
CA ARG A 332 -5.50 5.07 -15.60
C ARG A 332 -6.00 6.34 -14.94
N ILE A 333 -5.62 7.49 -15.50
CA ILE A 333 -6.12 8.81 -15.11
C ILE A 333 -7.66 8.76 -15.18
N GLY A 334 -8.36 9.01 -14.07
CA GLY A 334 -9.83 9.07 -13.99
C GLY A 334 -10.55 8.02 -13.09
N GLU A 335 -9.86 7.02 -12.55
CA GLU A 335 -10.49 6.08 -11.59
C GLU A 335 -10.75 6.75 -10.23
N ARG A 336 -12.04 6.87 -9.85
CA ARG A 336 -12.44 7.37 -8.52
C ARG A 336 -12.00 6.39 -7.43
N HIS A 337 -11.22 6.88 -6.48
CA HIS A 337 -10.75 6.09 -5.35
C HIS A 337 -11.84 5.96 -4.27
N GLY A 338 -12.31 4.74 -4.00
CA GLY A 338 -13.20 4.46 -2.86
C GLY A 338 -12.52 4.34 -1.49
N GLY A 339 -11.27 4.81 -1.34
CA GLY A 339 -10.44 4.54 -0.14
C GLY A 339 -9.34 5.57 0.13
N LEU A 340 -9.55 6.84 -0.21
CA LEU A 340 -8.60 7.93 0.10
C LEU A 340 -8.70 8.42 1.56
N ASP A 341 -9.78 8.11 2.27
CA ASP A 341 -10.03 8.59 3.64
C ASP A 341 -9.45 7.68 4.73
N PHE A 342 -9.07 6.45 4.38
CA PHE A 342 -8.46 5.51 5.31
C PHE A 342 -6.96 5.81 5.45
N SER A 343 -6.54 6.25 6.64
CA SER A 343 -5.14 6.56 6.98
C SER A 343 -4.62 5.64 8.07
N VAL A 344 -3.41 5.11 7.87
CA VAL A 344 -2.70 4.29 8.86
C VAL A 344 -1.50 5.07 9.36
N ASP A 345 -1.49 5.38 10.65
CA ASP A 345 -0.36 6.05 11.28
C ASP A 345 0.75 5.04 11.58
N LEU A 346 1.96 5.35 11.12
CA LEU A 346 3.17 4.57 11.45
C LEU A 346 3.52 4.61 12.95
N GLY A 347 2.91 5.52 13.74
CA GLY A 347 3.00 5.55 15.20
C GLY A 347 1.77 5.00 15.92
N GLY A 348 0.78 4.47 15.19
CA GLY A 348 -0.45 3.92 15.77
C GLY A 348 -0.22 2.59 16.48
N ALA A 349 -1.12 2.25 17.40
CA ALA A 349 -1.07 1.02 18.21
C ALA A 349 -2.09 -0.06 17.77
N GLY A 350 -2.81 0.16 16.66
CA GLY A 350 -3.85 -0.76 16.19
C GLY A 350 -3.31 -1.90 15.32
N PRO A 351 -3.90 -3.11 15.36
CA PRO A 351 -3.40 -4.25 14.62
C PRO A 351 -3.47 -4.05 13.10
N LEU A 352 -2.35 -4.27 12.40
CA LEU A 352 -2.19 -4.29 10.93
C LEU A 352 -2.62 -5.63 10.33
N LEU A 353 -2.34 -6.74 11.02
CA LEU A 353 -2.70 -8.09 10.60
C LEU A 353 -3.68 -8.73 11.58
N ARG A 354 -4.64 -9.49 11.05
CA ARG A 354 -5.49 -10.35 11.86
C ARG A 354 -4.74 -11.62 12.25
N PRO A 355 -5.04 -12.23 13.42
CA PRO A 355 -4.43 -13.50 13.81
C PRO A 355 -4.61 -14.56 12.71
N GLY A 356 -3.52 -15.18 12.26
CA GLY A 356 -3.52 -16.22 11.22
C GLY A 356 -3.49 -15.72 9.77
N GLN A 357 -3.44 -14.40 9.54
CA GLN A 357 -3.36 -13.83 8.19
C GLN A 357 -1.90 -13.51 7.81
N ALA A 358 -1.43 -14.05 6.68
CA ALA A 358 -0.06 -13.83 6.19
C ALA A 358 0.11 -12.57 5.31
N THR A 359 -0.99 -12.04 4.75
CA THR A 359 -0.98 -10.90 3.81
C THR A 359 -1.84 -9.77 4.33
N LEU A 360 -1.43 -8.52 4.13
CA LEU A 360 -2.23 -7.35 4.48
C LEU A 360 -3.42 -7.19 3.53
N ASP A 361 -4.53 -6.67 4.05
CA ASP A 361 -5.66 -6.28 3.20
C ASP A 361 -5.22 -5.17 2.25
N GLY A 362 -5.64 -5.24 0.98
CA GLY A 362 -5.32 -4.24 -0.06
C GLY A 362 -5.44 -2.77 0.38
N PRO A 363 -6.55 -2.32 1.01
CA PRO A 363 -6.67 -0.94 1.46
C PRO A 363 -5.73 -0.56 2.61
N VAL A 364 -5.40 -1.50 3.50
CA VAL A 364 -4.46 -1.28 4.62
C VAL A 364 -3.04 -1.11 4.08
N LEU A 365 -2.67 -1.96 3.12
CA LEU A 365 -1.38 -1.87 2.45
C LEU A 365 -1.23 -0.56 1.66
N ASP A 366 -2.26 -0.17 0.89
CA ASP A 366 -2.26 1.11 0.17
C ASP A 366 -2.13 2.31 1.13
N ALA A 367 -2.80 2.27 2.30
CA ALA A 367 -2.69 3.31 3.31
C ALA A 367 -1.31 3.36 3.99
N LEU A 368 -0.68 2.21 4.23
CA LEU A 368 0.67 2.12 4.77
C LEU A 368 1.70 2.68 3.76
N VAL A 369 1.57 2.34 2.47
CA VAL A 369 2.41 2.90 1.41
C VAL A 369 2.28 4.42 1.40
N ARG A 370 1.06 4.95 1.46
CA ARG A 370 0.83 6.40 1.50
C ARG A 370 1.45 7.08 2.73
N SER A 371 1.37 6.48 3.91
CA SER A 371 1.93 7.09 5.12
C SER A 371 3.46 7.09 5.15
N VAL A 372 4.10 6.08 4.57
CA VAL A 372 5.55 6.09 4.33
C VAL A 372 5.92 7.17 3.31
N LEU A 373 5.19 7.26 2.20
CA LEU A 373 5.45 8.27 1.16
C LEU A 373 5.29 9.70 1.68
N ASP A 374 4.26 9.97 2.50
CA ASP A 374 4.03 11.28 3.10
C ASP A 374 5.25 11.72 3.93
N ARG A 375 5.79 10.82 4.76
CA ARG A 375 7.00 11.10 5.54
C ARG A 375 8.24 11.26 4.67
N ASN A 376 8.42 10.45 3.63
CA ASN A 376 9.57 10.57 2.72
C ASN A 376 9.60 11.95 2.04
N VAL A 377 8.48 12.36 1.44
CA VAL A 377 8.41 13.56 0.60
C VAL A 377 8.24 14.85 1.43
N ALA A 378 7.84 14.75 2.70
CA ALA A 378 7.72 15.91 3.60
C ALA A 378 8.98 16.79 3.63
N GLY A 379 10.18 16.18 3.59
CA GLY A 379 11.45 16.92 3.56
C GLY A 379 11.61 17.84 2.35
N CYS A 380 11.04 17.48 1.19
CA CYS A 380 11.15 18.26 -0.06
C CYS A 380 10.14 19.41 -0.13
N CYS A 381 9.09 19.40 0.69
CA CYS A 381 8.00 20.37 0.61
C CYS A 381 8.48 21.80 0.89
N ARG A 382 9.35 21.99 1.89
CA ARG A 382 9.89 23.30 2.26
C ARG A 382 10.77 23.92 1.16
N PRO A 383 11.83 23.27 0.65
CA PRO A 383 12.68 23.85 -0.39
C PRO A 383 11.89 24.08 -1.70
N MET A 384 10.99 23.16 -2.08
CA MET A 384 10.09 23.34 -3.22
C MET A 384 9.23 24.60 -3.04
N LYS A 385 8.54 24.73 -1.90
CA LYS A 385 7.70 25.89 -1.58
C LYS A 385 8.47 27.19 -1.66
N THR A 386 9.67 27.27 -1.07
CA THR A 386 10.49 28.48 -1.11
C THR A 386 10.84 28.89 -2.54
N ARG A 387 11.24 27.95 -3.40
CA ARG A 387 11.61 28.26 -4.79
C ARG A 387 10.41 28.69 -5.62
N ILE A 388 9.26 28.01 -5.51
CA ILE A 388 8.04 28.37 -6.24
C ILE A 388 7.48 29.72 -5.76
N LEU A 389 7.53 30.00 -4.46
CA LEU A 389 7.13 31.32 -3.95
C LEU A 389 8.04 32.44 -4.44
N GLN A 390 9.35 32.19 -4.54
CA GLN A 390 10.30 33.15 -5.09
C GLN A 390 10.01 33.43 -6.57
N THR A 391 9.70 32.41 -7.36
CA THR A 391 9.37 32.59 -8.79
C THR A 391 8.07 33.34 -8.97
N LEU A 392 7.02 33.00 -8.19
CA LEU A 392 5.74 33.70 -8.23
C LEU A 392 5.89 35.19 -7.88
N LYS A 393 6.65 35.51 -6.82
CA LYS A 393 6.89 36.91 -6.42
C LYS A 393 7.75 37.71 -7.41
N ALA A 394 8.58 37.04 -8.19
CA ALA A 394 9.42 37.69 -9.19
C ALA A 394 8.70 37.98 -10.51
N GLN A 395 7.53 37.36 -10.75
CA GLN A 395 6.76 37.61 -11.95
C GLN A 395 5.91 38.87 -11.81
N THR A 396 5.97 39.74 -12.83
CA THR A 396 5.10 40.90 -12.99
C THR A 396 4.01 40.68 -14.04
N ASP A 397 4.18 39.67 -14.92
CA ASP A 397 3.23 39.34 -15.98
C ASP A 397 2.09 38.46 -15.44
N ALA A 398 0.87 39.01 -15.42
CA ALA A 398 -0.34 38.33 -14.96
C ALA A 398 -0.63 37.03 -15.74
N VAL A 399 -0.31 36.97 -17.04
CA VAL A 399 -0.54 35.78 -17.86
C VAL A 399 0.40 34.65 -17.44
N VAL A 400 1.66 34.98 -17.12
CA VAL A 400 2.63 34.00 -16.62
C VAL A 400 2.23 33.48 -15.25
N VAL A 401 1.78 34.37 -14.34
CA VAL A 401 1.28 33.96 -13.01
C VAL A 401 0.05 33.05 -13.13
N LEU A 402 -0.86 33.34 -14.06
CA LEU A 402 -2.03 32.50 -14.33
C LEU A 402 -1.64 31.10 -14.85
N ARG A 403 -0.69 31.03 -15.79
CA ARG A 403 -0.16 29.74 -16.27
C ARG A 403 0.48 28.93 -15.13
N LEU A 404 1.22 29.59 -14.24
CA LEU A 404 1.80 28.96 -13.05
C LEU A 404 0.72 28.42 -12.10
N TYR A 405 -0.38 29.16 -11.91
CA TYR A 405 -1.53 28.70 -11.14
C TYR A 405 -2.14 27.43 -11.73
N PHE A 406 -2.41 27.39 -13.05
CA PHE A 406 -2.97 26.20 -13.69
C PHE A 406 -2.04 24.98 -13.62
N LEU A 407 -0.73 25.22 -13.75
CA LEU A 407 0.28 24.18 -13.60
C LEU A 407 0.31 23.61 -12.18
N LEU A 408 0.33 24.48 -11.15
CA LEU A 408 0.30 24.07 -9.75
C LEU A 408 -0.94 23.24 -9.45
N ARG A 409 -2.09 23.67 -9.97
CA ARG A 409 -3.37 22.99 -9.84
C ARG A 409 -3.39 21.61 -10.50
N PHE A 410 -2.88 21.50 -11.71
CA PHE A 410 -2.77 20.20 -12.42
C PHE A 410 -1.93 19.21 -11.61
N TYR A 411 -0.76 19.64 -11.14
CA TYR A 411 0.12 18.79 -10.32
C TYR A 411 -0.45 18.52 -8.92
N ALA A 412 -1.14 19.48 -8.30
CA ALA A 412 -1.81 19.28 -7.02
C ALA A 412 -2.87 18.17 -7.12
N SER A 413 -3.74 18.23 -8.13
CA SER A 413 -4.75 17.19 -8.39
C SER A 413 -4.08 15.83 -8.65
N THR A 414 -3.06 15.80 -9.50
CA THR A 414 -2.36 14.57 -9.88
C THR A 414 -1.64 13.93 -8.69
N MET A 415 -0.90 14.71 -7.90
CA MET A 415 -0.17 14.21 -6.73
C MET A 415 -1.12 13.83 -5.59
N GLN A 416 -2.20 14.59 -5.38
CA GLN A 416 -3.22 14.28 -4.37
C GLN A 416 -3.87 12.90 -4.61
N GLN A 417 -4.09 12.50 -5.86
CA GLN A 417 -4.60 11.16 -6.18
C GLN A 417 -3.64 10.04 -5.76
N THR A 418 -2.33 10.30 -5.74
CA THR A 418 -1.32 9.29 -5.42
C THR A 418 -1.02 9.17 -3.92
N ILE A 419 -0.88 10.30 -3.21
CA ILE A 419 -0.46 10.35 -1.80
C ILE A 419 -1.64 10.55 -0.83
N GLY A 420 -2.74 11.16 -1.30
CA GLY A 420 -3.92 11.50 -0.50
C GLY A 420 -4.03 12.98 -0.14
N ALA A 421 -5.22 13.43 0.24
CA ALA A 421 -5.51 14.84 0.55
C ALA A 421 -4.86 15.35 1.85
N ARG A 422 -4.58 14.45 2.81
CA ARG A 422 -4.05 14.80 4.14
C ARG A 422 -2.53 14.97 4.18
N ALA A 423 -1.83 14.53 3.14
CA ALA A 423 -0.38 14.55 3.05
C ALA A 423 0.19 15.98 3.11
N ALA A 424 1.40 16.12 3.65
CA ALA A 424 2.12 17.38 3.72
C ALA A 424 2.29 18.01 2.33
N LEU A 425 2.63 17.20 1.32
CA LEU A 425 2.78 17.66 -0.06
C LEU A 425 1.49 18.27 -0.60
N SER A 426 0.36 17.58 -0.48
CA SER A 426 -0.95 18.04 -0.93
C SER A 426 -1.34 19.36 -0.26
N LYS A 427 -1.12 19.49 1.05
CA LYS A 427 -1.33 20.74 1.79
C LYS A 427 -0.43 21.87 1.28
N THR A 428 0.86 21.61 1.08
CA THR A 428 1.78 22.64 0.57
C THR A 428 1.45 23.09 -0.85
N LEU A 429 0.98 22.19 -1.72
CA LEU A 429 0.54 22.54 -3.06
C LEU A 429 -0.77 23.32 -3.03
N ALA A 430 -1.71 22.97 -2.16
CA ALA A 430 -2.93 23.75 -1.96
C ALA A 430 -2.62 25.18 -1.47
N GLU A 431 -1.70 25.33 -0.51
CA GLU A 431 -1.23 26.65 -0.08
C GLU A 431 -0.55 27.43 -1.22
N LEU A 432 0.28 26.78 -2.04
CA LEU A 432 0.91 27.42 -3.21
C LEU A 432 -0.12 27.82 -4.28
N MET A 433 -1.18 27.05 -4.46
CA MET A 433 -2.28 27.39 -5.37
C MET A 433 -3.01 28.65 -4.88
N GLN A 434 -3.34 28.73 -3.58
CA GLN A 434 -3.97 29.91 -2.99
C GLN A 434 -3.09 31.16 -3.17
N VAL A 435 -1.79 31.04 -2.88
CA VAL A 435 -0.85 32.16 -3.09
C VAL A 435 -0.71 32.52 -4.58
N GLY A 436 -0.79 31.54 -5.49
CA GLY A 436 -0.78 31.79 -6.93
C GLY A 436 -2.01 32.55 -7.41
N GLU A 437 -3.19 32.22 -6.88
CA GLU A 437 -4.44 32.93 -7.15
C GLU A 437 -4.41 34.37 -6.62
N ASP A 438 -3.99 34.56 -5.37
CA ASP A 438 -3.85 35.89 -4.77
C ASP A 438 -2.82 36.74 -5.54
N ALA A 439 -1.69 36.16 -5.93
CA ALA A 439 -0.66 36.85 -6.71
C ALA A 439 -1.17 37.25 -8.10
N PHE A 440 -1.99 36.41 -8.74
CA PHE A 440 -2.61 36.73 -10.02
C PHE A 440 -3.59 37.90 -9.91
N LEU A 441 -4.50 37.85 -8.92
CA LEU A 441 -5.45 38.94 -8.70
C LEU A 441 -4.73 40.25 -8.35
N HIS A 442 -3.67 40.17 -7.55
CA HIS A 442 -2.85 41.33 -7.22
C HIS A 442 -2.12 41.89 -8.45
N ALA A 443 -1.56 41.03 -9.32
CA ALA A 443 -0.92 41.47 -10.56
C ALA A 443 -1.93 42.16 -11.50
N LEU A 444 -3.16 41.66 -11.61
CA LEU A 444 -4.23 42.32 -12.36
C LEU A 444 -4.58 43.71 -11.79
N GLN A 445 -4.69 43.82 -10.46
CA GLN A 445 -4.99 45.08 -9.79
C GLN A 445 -3.84 46.10 -9.96
N GLN A 446 -2.59 45.66 -9.84
CA GLN A 446 -1.42 46.53 -10.09
C GLN A 446 -1.41 47.08 -11.51
N LEU A 447 -1.67 46.23 -12.52
CA LEU A 447 -1.74 46.68 -13.91
C LEU A 447 -2.87 47.70 -14.13
N TYR A 448 -4.01 47.50 -13.47
CA TYR A 448 -5.12 48.47 -13.48
C TYR A 448 -4.70 49.79 -12.84
N ASP A 449 -4.12 49.77 -11.64
CA ASP A 449 -3.74 50.98 -10.91
C ASP A 449 -2.67 51.78 -11.65
N GLU A 450 -1.65 51.10 -12.19
CA GLU A 450 -0.55 51.72 -12.93
C GLU A 450 -1.00 52.38 -14.23
N HIS A 451 -1.84 51.70 -15.04
CA HIS A 451 -2.15 52.12 -16.41
C HIS A 451 -3.50 52.84 -16.55
N LEU A 452 -4.50 52.51 -15.73
CA LEU A 452 -5.87 53.05 -15.82
C LEU A 452 -6.24 53.91 -14.62
N GLY A 453 -5.70 53.60 -13.44
CA GLY A 453 -5.89 54.37 -12.21
C GLY A 453 -5.31 55.78 -12.30
N THR A 454 -4.13 55.94 -12.90
CA THR A 454 -3.37 57.20 -12.98
C THR A 454 -3.86 58.18 -14.07
N LEU A 455 -4.82 57.79 -14.90
CA LEU A 455 -5.28 58.62 -16.01
C LEU A 455 -6.14 59.80 -15.53
N HIS A 456 -5.78 61.01 -15.94
CA HIS A 456 -6.45 62.25 -15.49
C HIS A 456 -7.55 62.72 -16.46
N GLY A 457 -7.58 62.22 -17.69
CA GLY A 457 -8.60 62.61 -18.65
C GLY A 457 -8.69 61.72 -19.89
N PRO A 458 -9.78 61.85 -20.67
CA PRO A 458 -9.99 61.11 -21.91
C PRO A 458 -9.03 61.60 -23.00
N GLY A 459 -8.31 60.67 -23.63
CA GLY A 459 -7.31 60.97 -24.64
C GLY A 459 -6.70 59.71 -25.25
N ARG A 460 -5.67 59.89 -26.10
CA ARG A 460 -5.01 58.79 -26.81
C ARG A 460 -4.33 57.80 -25.88
N GLU A 461 -3.75 58.29 -24.79
CA GLU A 461 -3.11 57.46 -23.76
C GLU A 461 -4.14 56.61 -23.02
N ALA A 462 -5.30 57.18 -22.68
CA ALA A 462 -6.40 56.45 -22.06
C ALA A 462 -6.95 55.36 -22.99
N LEU A 463 -7.13 55.67 -24.27
CA LEU A 463 -7.59 54.70 -25.27
C LEU A 463 -6.58 53.56 -25.45
N ALA A 464 -5.28 53.87 -25.54
CA ALA A 464 -4.23 52.88 -25.65
C ALA A 464 -4.15 51.98 -24.41
N ALA A 465 -4.34 52.54 -23.21
CA ALA A 465 -4.40 51.79 -21.96
C ALA A 465 -5.60 50.83 -21.92
N VAL A 466 -6.79 51.29 -22.35
CA VAL A 466 -7.99 50.44 -22.43
C VAL A 466 -7.81 49.33 -23.47
N HIS A 467 -7.20 49.61 -24.62
CA HIS A 467 -6.90 48.57 -25.62
C HIS A 467 -5.84 47.58 -25.14
N ALA A 468 -4.86 48.02 -24.35
CA ALA A 468 -3.91 47.13 -23.69
C ALA A 468 -4.62 46.23 -22.67
N ALA A 469 -5.51 46.78 -21.85
CA ALA A 469 -6.34 46.02 -20.91
C ALA A 469 -7.25 45.01 -21.62
N ALA A 470 -7.88 45.39 -22.75
CA ALA A 470 -8.69 44.47 -23.55
C ALA A 470 -7.88 43.29 -24.11
N ARG A 471 -6.65 43.53 -24.59
CA ARG A 471 -5.75 42.46 -25.04
C ARG A 471 -5.34 41.54 -23.90
N LEU A 472 -5.08 42.09 -22.72
CA LEU A 472 -4.74 41.31 -21.54
C LEU A 472 -5.92 40.43 -21.10
N VAL A 473 -7.13 40.96 -21.03
CA VAL A 473 -8.35 40.20 -20.73
C VAL A 473 -8.55 39.07 -21.74
N HIS A 474 -8.37 39.34 -23.03
CA HIS A 474 -8.42 38.30 -24.05
C HIS A 474 -7.42 37.17 -23.77
N SER A 475 -6.16 37.51 -23.48
CA SER A 475 -5.12 36.52 -23.20
C SER A 475 -5.42 35.70 -21.94
N VAL A 476 -5.92 36.33 -20.88
CA VAL A 476 -6.31 35.67 -19.62
C VAL A 476 -7.47 34.70 -19.85
N LEU A 477 -8.53 35.15 -20.54
CA LEU A 477 -9.70 34.30 -20.82
C LEU A 477 -9.35 33.17 -21.80
N ALA A 478 -8.44 33.40 -22.75
CA ALA A 478 -7.94 32.36 -23.64
C ALA A 478 -7.21 31.25 -22.86
N GLU A 479 -6.37 31.61 -21.89
CA GLU A 479 -5.70 30.64 -21.01
C GLU A 479 -6.72 29.88 -20.13
N CYS A 480 -7.74 30.56 -19.59
CA CYS A 480 -8.84 29.91 -18.87
C CYS A 480 -9.61 28.90 -19.74
N ALA A 481 -9.90 29.27 -21.00
CA ALA A 481 -10.57 28.39 -21.95
C ALA A 481 -9.72 27.15 -22.26
N GLN A 482 -8.42 27.31 -22.49
CA GLN A 482 -7.49 26.19 -22.69
C GLN A 482 -7.40 25.28 -21.46
N ALA A 483 -7.33 25.85 -20.26
CA ALA A 483 -7.28 25.08 -19.01
C ALA A 483 -8.57 24.27 -18.77
N ARG A 484 -9.71 24.80 -19.20
CA ARG A 484 -11.01 24.11 -19.15
C ARG A 484 -11.08 22.95 -20.13
N GLU A 485 -10.58 23.11 -21.35
CA GLU A 485 -10.48 21.99 -22.32
C GLU A 485 -9.56 20.88 -21.82
N ALA A 486 -8.51 21.22 -21.06
CA ALA A 486 -7.62 20.26 -20.43
C ALA A 486 -8.21 19.52 -19.21
N ASP A 487 -9.51 19.69 -18.92
CA ASP A 487 -10.26 19.08 -17.81
C ASP A 487 -9.62 19.25 -16.43
N VAL A 488 -8.86 20.34 -16.24
CA VAL A 488 -8.32 20.69 -14.93
C VAL A 488 -9.47 21.32 -14.14
N GLY A 489 -10.31 20.51 -13.49
CA GLY A 489 -11.39 20.87 -12.55
C GLY A 489 -12.27 22.08 -12.92
N THR A 490 -13.22 21.86 -13.81
CA THR A 490 -14.12 22.88 -14.39
C THR A 490 -14.82 23.85 -13.42
N GLY A 491 -15.03 23.48 -12.14
CA GLY A 491 -15.69 24.32 -11.14
C GLY A 491 -14.91 25.59 -10.74
N ASP A 492 -13.63 25.43 -10.40
CA ASP A 492 -12.82 26.55 -9.88
C ASP A 492 -12.37 27.50 -10.99
N VAL A 493 -12.23 27.02 -12.24
CA VAL A 493 -11.89 27.89 -13.39
C VAL A 493 -13.00 28.91 -13.64
N ARG A 494 -14.26 28.51 -13.52
CA ARG A 494 -15.41 29.41 -13.65
C ARG A 494 -15.47 30.45 -12.54
N ALA A 495 -15.11 30.07 -11.31
CA ALA A 495 -15.02 31.03 -10.22
C ALA A 495 -13.92 32.07 -10.49
N LEU A 496 -12.75 31.63 -10.98
CA LEU A 496 -11.66 32.52 -11.37
C LEU A 496 -12.07 33.48 -12.51
N GLU A 497 -12.73 32.97 -13.55
CA GLU A 497 -13.29 33.80 -14.63
C GLU A 497 -14.24 34.87 -14.06
N GLN A 498 -15.13 34.51 -13.15
CA GLN A 498 -16.03 35.46 -12.48
C GLN A 498 -15.25 36.51 -11.67
N HIS A 499 -14.20 36.11 -10.94
CA HIS A 499 -13.35 37.05 -10.21
C HIS A 499 -12.63 38.02 -11.14
N VAL A 500 -12.08 37.56 -12.28
CA VAL A 500 -11.44 38.42 -13.27
C VAL A 500 -12.42 39.43 -13.85
N LEU A 501 -13.64 38.99 -14.18
CA LEU A 501 -14.67 39.88 -14.70
C LEU A 501 -15.07 40.94 -13.67
N ALA A 502 -15.32 40.53 -12.42
CA ALA A 502 -15.75 41.43 -11.35
C ALA A 502 -14.65 42.40 -10.88
N HIS A 503 -13.39 41.97 -10.82
CA HIS A 503 -12.29 42.76 -10.25
C HIS A 503 -11.43 43.48 -11.29
N PHE A 504 -11.59 43.19 -12.58
CA PHE A 504 -10.82 43.85 -13.63
C PHE A 504 -11.72 44.45 -14.72
N VAL A 505 -12.63 43.68 -15.33
CA VAL A 505 -13.46 44.18 -16.44
C VAL A 505 -14.45 45.24 -15.96
N ASP A 506 -15.18 44.97 -14.87
CA ASP A 506 -16.16 45.93 -14.33
C ASP A 506 -15.50 47.28 -13.92
N PRO A 507 -14.35 47.29 -13.22
CA PRO A 507 -13.59 48.52 -12.97
C PRO A 507 -13.09 49.23 -14.22
N VAL A 508 -12.62 48.51 -15.24
CA VAL A 508 -12.19 49.11 -16.52
C VAL A 508 -13.37 49.83 -17.19
N VAL A 509 -14.55 49.19 -17.25
CA VAL A 509 -15.75 49.79 -17.82
C VAL A 509 -16.19 51.01 -17.01
N ALA A 510 -16.24 50.90 -15.68
CA ALA A 510 -16.57 52.02 -14.80
C ALA A 510 -15.59 53.20 -14.96
N ARG A 511 -14.29 52.92 -15.12
CA ARG A 511 -13.24 53.92 -15.35
C ARG A 511 -13.41 54.61 -16.69
N VAL A 512 -13.70 53.86 -17.76
CA VAL A 512 -14.00 54.43 -19.09
C VAL A 512 -15.20 55.38 -19.02
N MET A 513 -16.28 54.97 -18.34
CA MET A 513 -17.46 55.82 -18.14
C MET A 513 -17.14 57.08 -17.34
N ALA A 514 -16.35 56.96 -16.27
CA ALA A 514 -15.93 58.10 -15.46
C ALA A 514 -15.04 59.09 -16.25
N LEU A 515 -14.09 58.58 -17.05
CA LEU A 515 -13.20 59.41 -17.88
C LEU A 515 -13.98 60.19 -18.96
N GLY A 516 -14.96 59.57 -19.61
CA GLY A 516 -15.78 60.29 -20.59
C GLY A 516 -16.74 61.33 -19.97
N ALA A 517 -17.15 61.13 -18.71
CA ALA A 517 -18.01 62.06 -18.00
C ALA A 517 -17.28 63.32 -17.47
N GLN A 518 -15.94 63.28 -17.37
CA GLN A 518 -15.15 64.42 -16.90
C GLN A 518 -15.19 65.58 -17.92
N PRO A 519 -15.54 66.81 -17.49
CA PRO A 519 -15.50 67.98 -18.38
C PRO A 519 -14.04 68.26 -18.82
N PRO A 520 -13.82 68.84 -20.00
CA PRO A 520 -12.47 69.15 -20.47
C PRO A 520 -11.86 70.20 -19.55
N GLU A 521 -10.78 69.87 -18.83
CA GLU A 521 -10.08 70.84 -17.99
C GLU A 521 -9.55 72.01 -18.83
N ALA A 522 -9.63 73.21 -18.25
CA ALA A 522 -9.62 74.49 -18.97
C ALA A 522 -8.26 75.02 -19.48
N PRO A 523 -7.18 74.22 -19.67
CA PRO A 523 -6.20 74.53 -20.70
C PRO A 523 -6.14 73.48 -21.83
N ALA A 524 -7.00 72.46 -21.84
CA ALA A 524 -6.99 71.35 -22.80
C ALA A 524 -7.75 71.63 -24.12
N GLN A 525 -7.82 72.89 -24.58
CA GLN A 525 -8.11 73.16 -26.00
C GLN A 525 -7.10 72.43 -26.92
N ASP A 526 -5.93 72.09 -26.37
CA ASP A 526 -4.86 71.35 -27.05
C ASP A 526 -4.99 69.82 -27.03
N GLY A 527 -5.74 69.23 -26.11
CA GLY A 527 -5.82 67.77 -25.91
C GLY A 527 -6.95 67.12 -26.70
N TRP A 528 -8.18 67.57 -26.46
CA TRP A 528 -9.33 67.20 -27.27
C TRP A 528 -9.17 67.69 -28.71
N GLY A 529 -8.69 68.94 -28.88
CA GLY A 529 -8.35 69.51 -30.18
C GLY A 529 -7.36 68.64 -30.97
N ARG A 530 -6.33 68.05 -30.34
CA ARG A 530 -5.40 67.12 -31.03
C ARG A 530 -6.00 65.75 -31.33
N TYR A 531 -6.83 65.22 -30.43
CA TYR A 531 -7.45 63.91 -30.60
C TYR A 531 -8.50 63.90 -31.73
N LEU A 532 -9.28 64.99 -31.85
CA LEU A 532 -10.34 65.13 -32.86
C LEU A 532 -9.86 65.77 -34.17
N ARG A 533 -8.76 66.56 -34.16
CA ARG A 533 -8.06 66.99 -35.38
C ARG A 533 -7.12 65.91 -35.92
N TRP A 534 -7.40 64.64 -35.68
CA TRP A 534 -6.72 63.60 -36.44
C TRP A 534 -7.24 63.63 -37.89
N GLY A 535 -6.49 64.29 -38.75
CA GLY A 535 -6.76 64.45 -40.19
C GLY A 535 -7.14 65.86 -40.63
N ALA A 536 -7.56 66.74 -39.71
CA ALA A 536 -7.98 68.10 -40.03
C ALA A 536 -6.82 69.11 -39.89
N ALA A 537 -6.69 70.03 -40.85
CA ALA A 537 -5.71 71.10 -40.84
C ALA A 537 -5.81 71.95 -39.54
N PRO A 538 -4.71 72.53 -39.03
CA PRO A 538 -4.67 73.26 -37.75
C PRO A 538 -5.62 74.48 -37.66
N ASN A 539 -6.30 74.86 -38.75
CA ASN A 539 -7.25 75.97 -38.84
C ASN A 539 -8.67 75.54 -39.27
N ALA A 540 -9.05 74.27 -39.15
CA ALA A 540 -10.41 73.83 -39.48
C ALA A 540 -11.45 74.51 -38.55
N PRO A 541 -12.56 75.02 -39.08
CA PRO A 541 -13.60 75.68 -38.28
C PRO A 541 -14.20 74.70 -37.27
N GLN A 542 -14.41 75.15 -36.03
CA GLN A 542 -15.17 74.40 -35.02
C GLN A 542 -16.58 74.13 -35.58
N HIS A 543 -16.95 72.87 -35.70
CA HIS A 543 -18.29 72.51 -36.14
C HIS A 543 -19.26 72.63 -34.95
N VAL A 544 -20.53 72.97 -35.21
CA VAL A 544 -21.58 73.13 -34.18
C VAL A 544 -21.77 71.87 -33.29
N CYS A 545 -21.24 70.74 -33.73
CA CYS A 545 -21.30 69.43 -33.08
C CYS A 545 -20.15 69.13 -32.11
N ASP A 546 -19.14 70.01 -32.01
CA ASP A 546 -17.99 69.85 -31.12
C ASP A 546 -18.38 70.14 -29.65
N SER A 547 -19.45 69.50 -29.18
CA SER A 547 -19.84 69.51 -27.77
C SER A 547 -19.04 68.46 -27.01
N HIS A 548 -18.79 68.74 -25.72
CA HIS A 548 -18.14 67.78 -24.83
C HIS A 548 -18.81 66.39 -24.85
N GLU A 549 -20.13 66.38 -24.93
CA GLU A 549 -20.92 65.14 -24.97
C GLU A 549 -20.71 64.33 -26.27
N TRP A 550 -20.52 64.99 -27.43
CA TRP A 550 -20.15 64.30 -28.68
C TRP A 550 -18.79 63.62 -28.54
N HIS A 551 -17.82 64.32 -27.96
CA HIS A 551 -16.48 63.78 -27.77
C HIS A 551 -16.43 62.64 -26.75
N ALA A 552 -17.25 62.71 -25.70
CA ALA A 552 -17.46 61.62 -24.75
C ALA A 552 -18.05 60.37 -25.43
N ASP A 553 -19.08 60.53 -26.27
CA ASP A 553 -19.70 59.41 -26.98
C ASP A 553 -18.72 58.76 -28.00
N VAL A 554 -17.91 59.55 -28.72
CA VAL A 554 -16.84 59.03 -29.59
C VAL A 554 -15.79 58.25 -28.79
N PHE A 555 -15.41 58.75 -27.61
CA PHE A 555 -14.48 58.05 -26.71
C PHE A 555 -15.05 56.72 -26.22
N TYR A 556 -16.31 56.68 -25.76
CA TYR A 556 -16.96 55.45 -25.31
C TYR A 556 -16.98 54.39 -26.40
N VAL A 557 -17.34 54.75 -27.64
CA VAL A 557 -17.37 53.79 -28.75
C VAL A 557 -15.97 53.24 -29.03
N ASN A 558 -14.96 54.10 -29.13
CA ASN A 558 -13.60 53.67 -29.45
C ASN A 558 -12.95 52.83 -28.32
N ALA A 559 -13.31 53.09 -27.06
CA ALA A 559 -12.79 52.36 -25.90
C ALA A 559 -13.50 51.01 -25.68
N LEU A 560 -14.84 51.01 -25.74
CA LEU A 560 -15.65 49.84 -25.40
C LEU A 560 -15.80 48.84 -26.55
N VAL A 561 -15.72 49.26 -27.82
CA VAL A 561 -15.83 48.32 -28.96
C VAL A 561 -14.71 47.28 -28.97
N PRO A 562 -13.41 47.64 -28.80
CA PRO A 562 -12.33 46.65 -28.75
C PRO A 562 -12.38 45.77 -27.50
N LEU A 563 -12.85 46.32 -26.37
CA LEU A 563 -13.09 45.54 -25.16
C LEU A 563 -14.20 44.50 -25.39
N TRP A 564 -15.32 44.90 -25.99
CA TRP A 564 -16.39 43.97 -26.36
C TRP A 564 -15.91 42.89 -27.35
N GLN A 565 -15.16 43.28 -28.39
CA GLN A 565 -14.59 42.33 -29.36
C GLN A 565 -13.64 41.32 -28.72
N SER A 566 -12.89 41.72 -27.68
CA SER A 566 -11.99 40.81 -26.96
C SER A 566 -12.73 39.73 -26.15
N LEU A 567 -13.96 40.03 -25.73
CA LEU A 567 -14.83 39.14 -24.95
C LEU A 567 -15.74 38.27 -25.83
N GLN A 568 -15.98 38.67 -27.08
CA GLN A 568 -16.87 37.99 -28.02
C GLN A 568 -16.58 36.48 -28.23
N PRO A 569 -15.32 36.02 -28.28
CA PRO A 569 -15.02 34.58 -28.40
C PRO A 569 -15.51 33.74 -27.21
N PHE A 570 -15.79 34.39 -26.07
CA PHE A 570 -16.18 33.79 -24.79
C PHE A 570 -17.62 34.16 -24.40
N GLU A 571 -18.48 34.43 -25.39
CA GLU A 571 -19.86 34.92 -25.20
C GLU A 571 -20.73 33.94 -24.40
N ALA A 572 -20.45 32.64 -24.45
CA ALA A 572 -21.20 31.63 -23.70
C ALA A 572 -21.01 31.76 -22.18
N GLU A 573 -19.86 32.28 -21.73
CA GLU A 573 -19.48 32.40 -20.33
C GLU A 573 -19.68 33.82 -19.78
N VAL A 574 -19.51 34.84 -20.63
CA VAL A 574 -19.51 36.26 -20.23
C VAL A 574 -20.77 37.01 -20.72
N ASN A 575 -21.83 36.27 -21.09
CA ASN A 575 -23.01 36.81 -21.77
C ASN A 575 -23.59 38.08 -21.12
N GLU A 576 -23.77 38.09 -19.80
CA GLU A 576 -24.37 39.23 -19.09
C GLU A 576 -23.52 40.52 -19.21
N ARG A 577 -22.19 40.41 -19.03
CA ARG A 577 -21.28 41.57 -19.12
C ARG A 577 -21.06 41.99 -20.58
N CYS A 578 -20.99 41.03 -21.49
CA CYS A 578 -20.95 41.31 -22.93
C CYS A 578 -22.19 42.08 -23.39
N ALA A 579 -23.38 41.67 -22.92
CA ALA A 579 -24.64 42.35 -23.20
C ALA A 579 -24.67 43.76 -22.59
N ALA A 580 -24.16 43.95 -21.37
CA ALA A 580 -24.06 45.26 -20.74
C ALA A 580 -23.13 46.21 -21.52
N ILE A 581 -21.92 45.77 -21.86
CA ILE A 581 -20.95 46.58 -22.64
C ILE A 581 -21.54 46.91 -24.02
N ARG A 582 -22.17 45.93 -24.69
CA ARG A 582 -22.87 46.15 -25.96
C ARG A 582 -23.99 47.19 -25.80
N GLY A 583 -24.79 47.11 -24.75
CA GLY A 583 -25.83 48.09 -24.44
C GLY A 583 -25.26 49.50 -24.28
N HIS A 584 -24.11 49.66 -23.63
CA HIS A 584 -23.43 50.96 -23.53
C HIS A 584 -22.94 51.49 -24.89
N VAL A 585 -22.36 50.63 -25.72
CA VAL A 585 -21.90 50.98 -27.07
C VAL A 585 -23.07 51.39 -27.97
N THR A 586 -24.14 50.59 -28.02
CA THR A 586 -25.34 50.90 -28.82
C THR A 586 -25.98 52.21 -28.37
N SER A 587 -26.09 52.44 -27.06
CA SER A 587 -26.61 53.70 -26.52
C SER A 587 -25.76 54.92 -26.91
N ALA A 588 -24.43 54.78 -26.92
CA ALA A 588 -23.53 55.85 -27.36
C ALA A 588 -23.64 56.10 -28.87
N LEU A 589 -23.73 55.06 -29.69
CA LEU A 589 -23.93 55.17 -31.14
C LEU A 589 -25.27 55.82 -31.49
N GLU A 590 -26.34 55.53 -30.74
CA GLU A 590 -27.63 56.19 -30.91
C GLU A 590 -27.56 57.68 -30.63
N ARG A 591 -26.91 58.08 -29.53
CA ARG A 591 -26.69 59.50 -29.20
C ARG A 591 -25.82 60.20 -30.25
N LEU A 592 -24.78 59.54 -30.77
CA LEU A 592 -23.99 60.07 -31.89
C LEU A 592 -24.84 60.22 -33.15
N CYS A 593 -25.69 59.24 -33.46
CA CYS A 593 -26.61 59.31 -34.59
C CYS A 593 -27.62 60.46 -34.43
N ASP A 594 -28.18 60.67 -33.23
CA ASP A 594 -29.10 61.79 -32.91
C ASP A 594 -28.43 63.16 -33.11
N ARG A 595 -27.20 63.31 -32.59
CA ARG A 595 -26.42 64.55 -32.71
C ARG A 595 -25.96 64.81 -34.14
N HIS A 596 -25.56 63.76 -34.87
CA HIS A 596 -25.18 63.86 -36.28
C HIS A 596 -26.39 64.12 -37.17
N TYR A 597 -27.56 63.58 -36.83
CA TYR A 597 -28.84 63.88 -37.48
C TYR A 597 -29.20 65.36 -37.33
N THR A 598 -29.20 65.89 -36.09
CA THR A 598 -29.50 67.32 -35.86
C THR A 598 -28.50 68.23 -36.55
N ALA A 599 -27.22 67.85 -36.58
CA ALA A 599 -26.19 68.52 -37.35
C ALA A 599 -26.47 68.56 -38.85
N LEU A 600 -26.78 67.41 -39.46
CA LEU A 600 -27.11 67.33 -40.89
C LEU A 600 -28.37 68.14 -41.23
N VAL A 601 -29.38 68.13 -40.37
CA VAL A 601 -30.60 68.93 -40.55
C VAL A 601 -30.31 70.42 -40.50
N ASN A 602 -29.42 70.86 -39.60
CA ASN A 602 -28.98 72.25 -39.52
C ASN A 602 -28.12 72.65 -40.73
N ASP A 603 -27.16 71.80 -41.12
CA ASP A 603 -26.29 72.01 -42.30
C ASP A 603 -27.11 72.09 -43.60
N ALA A 604 -28.21 71.32 -43.69
CA ALA A 604 -29.12 71.31 -44.83
C ALA A 604 -30.14 72.47 -44.84
N GLY A 605 -30.19 73.30 -43.78
CA GLY A 605 -31.21 74.34 -43.63
C GLY A 605 -32.63 73.80 -43.39
N LEU A 606 -32.75 72.54 -43.00
CA LEU A 606 -33.98 71.78 -42.83
C LEU A 606 -34.58 71.91 -41.41
N GLY A 607 -34.19 72.93 -40.64
CA GLY A 607 -34.60 73.11 -39.24
C GLY A 607 -36.12 73.08 -39.00
N ALA A 608 -36.93 73.42 -40.01
CA ALA A 608 -38.39 73.38 -39.98
C ALA A 608 -39.00 71.96 -39.80
N LEU A 609 -38.23 70.88 -40.05
CA LEU A 609 -38.67 69.51 -39.80
C LEU A 609 -38.91 69.20 -38.31
N HIS A 610 -38.29 69.95 -37.39
CA HIS A 610 -38.50 69.78 -35.95
C HIS A 610 -39.76 70.49 -35.42
N ASP A 611 -40.27 71.48 -36.16
CA ASP A 611 -41.39 72.35 -35.75
C ASP A 611 -42.75 71.91 -36.33
N GLY A 612 -42.82 70.80 -37.07
CA GLY A 612 -44.05 70.29 -37.69
C GLY A 612 -44.61 71.17 -38.82
N LYS A 613 -43.83 72.11 -39.34
CA LYS A 613 -44.18 72.95 -40.50
C LYS A 613 -43.80 72.24 -41.80
N THR A 614 -44.51 72.55 -42.89
CA THR A 614 -44.20 72.01 -44.23
C THR A 614 -42.74 72.28 -44.58
N PRO A 615 -41.91 71.25 -44.83
CA PRO A 615 -40.50 71.44 -45.10
C PRO A 615 -40.28 72.11 -46.48
N PRO A 616 -39.28 73.00 -46.61
CA PRO A 616 -38.93 73.58 -47.91
C PRO A 616 -38.36 72.49 -48.83
N SER A 617 -39.09 72.10 -49.87
CA SER A 617 -38.67 71.09 -50.86
C SER A 617 -37.35 71.47 -51.55
N GLU A 618 -37.16 72.75 -51.87
CA GLU A 618 -35.95 73.29 -52.51
C GLU A 618 -34.67 73.03 -51.69
N ALA A 619 -34.74 73.15 -50.36
CA ALA A 619 -33.59 72.92 -49.48
C ALA A 619 -33.21 71.44 -49.42
N LEU A 620 -34.20 70.53 -49.43
CA LEU A 620 -33.93 69.09 -49.48
C LEU A 620 -33.34 68.67 -50.83
N HIS A 621 -33.84 69.18 -51.96
CA HIS A 621 -33.28 68.88 -53.27
C HIS A 621 -31.84 69.38 -53.42
N ALA A 622 -31.54 70.58 -52.90
CA ALA A 622 -30.18 71.11 -52.87
C ALA A 622 -29.23 70.26 -51.99
N PHE A 623 -29.73 69.76 -50.86
CA PHE A 623 -28.98 68.86 -49.98
C PHE A 623 -28.73 67.49 -50.65
N LEU A 624 -29.76 66.87 -51.22
CA LEU A 624 -29.65 65.56 -51.91
C LEU A 624 -28.78 65.61 -53.17
N ALA A 625 -28.61 66.78 -53.79
CA ALA A 625 -27.75 66.99 -54.95
C ALA A 625 -26.24 67.10 -54.59
N LEU A 626 -25.86 67.03 -53.31
CA LEU A 626 -24.47 67.09 -52.88
C LEU A 626 -23.70 65.84 -53.35
N PRO A 627 -22.58 65.98 -54.09
CA PRO A 627 -21.86 64.86 -54.70
C PRO A 627 -21.20 63.90 -53.69
N ASN A 628 -21.02 64.34 -52.44
CA ASN A 628 -20.37 63.56 -51.37
C ASN A 628 -21.34 63.08 -50.28
N LEU A 629 -22.66 63.12 -50.53
CA LEU A 629 -23.67 62.81 -49.52
C LEU A 629 -23.61 61.37 -48.99
N LEU A 630 -23.09 60.42 -49.76
CA LEU A 630 -22.98 59.01 -49.33
C LEU A 630 -21.64 58.71 -48.63
N ILE A 631 -20.70 59.65 -48.63
CA ILE A 631 -19.39 59.53 -47.99
C ILE A 631 -19.52 60.06 -46.57
N ALA A 632 -19.10 59.24 -45.59
CA ALA A 632 -19.10 59.67 -44.21
C ALA A 632 -18.23 60.93 -44.04
N PRO A 633 -18.75 62.02 -43.44
CA PRO A 633 -18.02 63.28 -43.30
C PRO A 633 -16.82 63.13 -42.35
N GLU A 634 -15.81 63.99 -42.52
CA GLU A 634 -14.54 63.95 -41.75
C GLU A 634 -14.75 64.00 -40.22
N ARG A 635 -15.87 64.55 -39.75
CA ARG A 635 -16.28 64.55 -38.33
C ARG A 635 -16.52 63.17 -37.72
N LEU A 636 -16.80 62.16 -38.54
CA LEU A 636 -16.96 60.75 -38.12
C LEU A 636 -15.69 59.92 -38.33
N ALA A 637 -14.63 60.50 -38.91
CA ALA A 637 -13.33 59.84 -39.10
C ALA A 637 -12.68 59.28 -37.83
N PRO A 638 -12.85 59.84 -36.61
CA PRO A 638 -12.23 59.25 -35.42
C PRO A 638 -12.85 57.91 -34.99
N LEU A 639 -14.00 57.50 -35.54
CA LEU A 639 -14.59 56.19 -35.26
C LEU A 639 -13.90 55.10 -36.09
N HIS A 640 -13.54 53.98 -35.45
CA HIS A 640 -12.84 52.89 -36.11
C HIS A 640 -13.79 52.00 -36.97
N ALA A 641 -13.26 51.44 -38.07
CA ALA A 641 -13.92 50.47 -38.97
C ALA A 641 -15.12 51.00 -39.78
N THR A 642 -16.21 50.23 -39.87
CA THR A 642 -17.42 50.52 -40.67
C THR A 642 -18.41 51.44 -39.93
N LEU A 643 -18.13 51.78 -38.67
CA LEU A 643 -18.98 52.61 -37.82
C LEU A 643 -19.23 54.04 -38.37
N PRO A 644 -18.26 54.76 -38.96
CA PRO A 644 -18.52 56.07 -39.57
C PRO A 644 -19.58 56.00 -40.67
N THR A 645 -19.47 55.01 -41.55
CA THR A 645 -20.43 54.81 -42.64
C THR A 645 -21.80 54.36 -42.15
N ALA A 646 -21.84 53.55 -41.09
CA ALA A 646 -23.09 53.07 -40.52
C ALA A 646 -23.86 54.19 -39.80
N VAL A 647 -23.18 54.99 -38.97
CA VAL A 647 -23.78 56.16 -38.29
C VAL A 647 -24.26 57.18 -39.31
N HIS A 648 -23.48 57.43 -40.36
CA HIS A 648 -23.87 58.35 -41.42
C HIS A 648 -25.11 57.86 -42.20
N LYS A 649 -25.13 56.60 -42.63
CA LYS A 649 -26.28 55.99 -43.30
C LYS A 649 -27.52 55.97 -42.40
N ALA A 650 -27.37 55.63 -41.13
CA ALA A 650 -28.48 55.63 -40.16
C ALA A 650 -29.10 57.03 -39.98
N ALA A 651 -28.27 58.08 -39.95
CA ALA A 651 -28.76 59.45 -39.88
C ALA A 651 -29.48 59.88 -41.17
N LEU A 652 -28.97 59.51 -42.35
CA LEU A 652 -29.64 59.78 -43.64
C LEU A 652 -31.00 59.07 -43.75
N VAL A 653 -31.08 57.80 -43.33
CA VAL A 653 -32.34 57.04 -43.28
C VAL A 653 -33.35 57.73 -42.36
N ARG A 654 -32.91 58.27 -41.22
CA ARG A 654 -33.78 59.05 -40.33
C ARG A 654 -34.28 60.35 -40.93
N ILE A 655 -33.46 61.06 -41.70
CA ILE A 655 -33.89 62.26 -42.45
C ILE A 655 -34.97 61.87 -43.47
N ALA A 656 -34.75 60.79 -44.22
CA ALA A 656 -35.73 60.29 -45.18
C ALA A 656 -37.06 59.90 -44.52
N GLN A 657 -37.01 59.20 -43.38
CA GLN A 657 -38.20 58.82 -42.60
C GLN A 657 -38.92 60.05 -42.01
N ALA A 658 -38.19 61.02 -41.44
CA ALA A 658 -38.77 62.25 -40.90
C ALA A 658 -39.47 63.08 -41.98
N TYR A 659 -38.88 63.16 -43.17
CA TYR A 659 -39.46 63.86 -44.31
C TYR A 659 -40.71 63.13 -44.86
N ALA A 660 -40.66 61.81 -45.01
CA ALA A 660 -41.81 61.01 -45.45
C ALA A 660 -43.02 61.16 -44.49
N ASN A 661 -42.77 61.21 -43.18
CA ASN A 661 -43.81 61.42 -42.16
C ASN A 661 -44.36 62.86 -42.16
N ALA A 662 -43.54 63.87 -42.45
CA ALA A 662 -43.99 65.27 -42.54
C ALA A 662 -44.86 65.53 -43.80
N TYR A 663 -44.66 64.75 -44.87
CA TYR A 663 -45.37 64.89 -46.15
C TYR A 663 -46.65 64.07 -46.27
N SER A 664 -46.95 63.16 -45.33
CA SER A 664 -48.12 62.27 -45.40
C SER A 664 -49.50 62.96 -45.29
N GLY A 665 -49.52 64.30 -45.20
CA GLY A 665 -50.74 65.13 -45.19
C GLY A 665 -51.24 65.63 -46.56
N SER A 666 -50.42 65.59 -47.62
CA SER A 666 -50.84 65.94 -48.99
C SER A 666 -49.95 65.23 -50.02
N GLY A 667 -50.50 64.31 -50.83
CA GLY A 667 -49.72 63.48 -51.77
C GLY A 667 -49.17 64.23 -52.99
N PRO A 668 -48.69 63.53 -54.03
CA PRO A 668 -47.78 62.39 -54.01
C PRO A 668 -46.32 62.87 -54.15
N ALA A 669 -45.42 62.39 -53.29
CA ALA A 669 -44.00 62.26 -53.65
C ALA A 669 -43.31 61.14 -52.85
N PRO A 670 -43.58 59.86 -53.15
CA PRO A 670 -42.71 58.75 -52.71
C PRO A 670 -41.46 58.62 -53.61
N ASP A 671 -41.57 58.94 -54.91
CA ASP A 671 -40.59 58.54 -55.93
C ASP A 671 -39.28 59.35 -55.91
N GLU A 672 -39.31 60.65 -55.61
CA GLU A 672 -38.10 61.50 -55.70
C GLU A 672 -37.09 61.27 -54.54
N VAL A 673 -37.57 60.87 -53.35
CA VAL A 673 -36.69 60.46 -52.23
C VAL A 673 -36.24 59.01 -52.38
N GLN A 674 -37.05 58.16 -53.04
CA GLN A 674 -36.76 56.75 -53.30
C GLN A 674 -35.70 56.50 -54.38
N ILE A 675 -35.42 57.49 -55.24
CA ILE A 675 -34.43 57.37 -56.33
C ILE A 675 -33.00 57.72 -55.87
N VAL A 676 -32.83 58.60 -54.88
CA VAL A 676 -31.50 59.13 -54.51
C VAL A 676 -30.80 58.30 -53.43
N LEU A 677 -31.59 57.70 -52.54
CA LEU A 677 -31.12 56.69 -51.59
C LEU A 677 -31.70 55.38 -52.14
N ASP A 678 -30.91 54.32 -52.36
CA ASP A 678 -31.40 52.94 -52.65
C ASP A 678 -32.25 52.41 -51.47
N ALA A 679 -33.38 53.06 -51.21
CA ALA A 679 -34.10 53.07 -49.95
C ALA A 679 -35.29 52.12 -49.99
N GLN A 680 -35.61 51.47 -51.11
CA GLN A 680 -36.63 50.43 -51.11
C GLN A 680 -36.22 49.23 -50.23
N ALA A 681 -34.92 48.96 -50.06
CA ALA A 681 -34.43 47.99 -49.07
C ALA A 681 -34.22 48.61 -47.67
N ALA A 682 -33.73 49.86 -47.58
CA ALA A 682 -33.35 50.50 -46.32
C ALA A 682 -34.48 51.27 -45.59
N ALA A 683 -35.60 51.60 -46.25
CA ALA A 683 -36.72 52.32 -45.64
C ALA A 683 -37.48 51.50 -44.59
N HIS A 684 -37.40 50.17 -44.70
CA HIS A 684 -38.01 49.23 -43.75
C HIS A 684 -37.05 48.78 -42.64
N GLU A 685 -35.76 49.07 -42.76
CA GLU A 685 -34.78 48.70 -41.74
C GLU A 685 -34.68 49.80 -40.67
N PRO A 686 -34.90 49.49 -39.39
CA PRO A 686 -34.78 50.51 -38.36
C PRO A 686 -33.31 51.00 -38.30
N PRO A 687 -33.05 52.29 -38.07
CA PRO A 687 -31.69 52.83 -37.98
C PRO A 687 -30.81 52.11 -36.94
N ARG A 688 -31.44 51.52 -35.91
CA ARG A 688 -30.79 50.62 -34.94
C ARG A 688 -30.22 49.34 -35.58
N ALA A 689 -30.92 48.73 -36.54
CA ALA A 689 -30.45 47.52 -37.23
C ALA A 689 -29.19 47.78 -38.06
N LEU A 690 -29.05 48.97 -38.65
CA LEU A 690 -27.85 49.38 -39.38
C LEU A 690 -26.63 49.54 -38.44
N LEU A 691 -26.86 50.05 -37.22
CA LEU A 691 -25.82 50.16 -36.20
C LEU A 691 -25.44 48.78 -35.64
N ASP A 692 -26.41 47.92 -35.36
CA ASP A 692 -26.18 46.54 -34.91
C ASP A 692 -25.47 45.68 -35.96
N GLY A 693 -25.81 45.85 -37.25
CA GLY A 693 -25.14 45.18 -38.36
C GLY A 693 -23.66 45.58 -38.49
N ALA A 694 -23.34 46.85 -38.23
CA ALA A 694 -21.96 47.34 -38.23
C ALA A 694 -21.13 46.80 -37.05
N LEU A 695 -21.77 46.48 -35.92
CA LEU A 695 -21.12 45.81 -34.78
C LEU A 695 -20.93 44.30 -35.03
N SER A 696 -21.81 43.67 -35.80
CA SER A 696 -21.81 42.21 -36.08
C SER A 696 -20.86 41.77 -37.21
N THR A 697 -20.45 42.68 -38.09
CA THR A 697 -19.73 42.40 -39.36
C THR A 697 -18.28 41.91 -39.23
N ARG A 698 -17.80 41.53 -38.03
CA ARG A 698 -16.52 40.83 -37.84
C ARG A 698 -16.60 39.32 -37.67
N LYS A 699 -17.78 38.69 -37.76
CA LYS A 699 -17.92 37.22 -37.70
C LYS A 699 -17.35 36.46 -38.92
N SER A 700 -16.70 37.10 -39.90
CA SER A 700 -16.20 36.43 -41.12
C SER A 700 -14.75 36.77 -41.55
N MET A 701 -13.82 36.95 -40.61
CA MET A 701 -12.39 36.82 -40.91
C MET A 701 -11.65 36.03 -39.84
#